data_AF-A0A0F2Q9E2-F1
#
_entry.id   AF-A0A0F2Q9E2-F1
#
_cell.length_a   1.000
_cell.length_b   1.000
_cell.length_c   1.000
_cell.angle_alpha   90.00
_cell.angle_beta   90.00
_cell.angle_gamma   90.00
#
_symmetry.space_group_name_H-M   'P 1'
#
loop_
_entity.id
_entity.type
_entity.pdbx_description
1 polymer ?
#
loop_
_entity_poly.entity_id
_entity_poly.type
_entity_poly.pdbx_seq_one_letter_code
_entity_poly.pdbx_strand_id
1 'polypeptide(L)'
;MAKYKVKIINMVVIIILVLVGTYFLLPNLLFGMARSYAEEPEQKERAQILYQRIVEYFPKSYTAPEALYWLALSIEPPSYGSFSGGGVIITKHMTTSSMDQMEGVGIDVAINSYKKLLESYPKSQYAEFVPLRLGELYYNLGRFTEAEKYLLQGLKNDNKRKFISSECNYKLIELYLKMHQPKKALEMIGVYRTNNPTSMVSNLYLLEGDAYRQLGEYKKAEDTYKKVFDNLPKDLPEEDLKANQDFLKEEVDARLIKNKLAEENNDNEKGVIKGTVTREGAPLERVQIFLIDENRTREGFSSHEIKEAPYVFTDLWGNFEFTGIIPGSYSLGLGLPSAYLDGYTLVPRPDAQFEIGVGKEITTSYQLVPLIKTLEPQRASYQKLDSLTFSWEPVMDAAYYQLEMGSVQRRENGVGYGSSVVKDKIPSNKITLTQADLAQSKGISLDDEGVIPSSLFGIVFPGGEFVWNIKAFDRDDNFLAESSGYQFHIDKEKLSTFFTSDEGLIDGDRLVLERKYDEAITWYEKYLQEDSSNFHVLNMLSNLYNYHKKDWKKTKDYYELLYNLTNSQVYLEKLALSLYSAGQYQEALPYLKKVVEDHQGNWYFLNSLGRSYIIDGDLKQGEKYLAESVATGQCSRIDFVILKAAQGKWQEAYSILHKLDKKYLNNFAPLELILKDLIQEKPTMPIGWNQYLLELIKNPKETKKIEKHWDNVKLNELVQVFIKSI
;
A
#
# COMPACT_ATOMS: atom_id res chain seq x y z
N MET A 1 -74.19 -29.63 -30.59
CA MET A 1 -73.73 -28.43 -29.85
C MET A 1 -73.34 -28.71 -28.40
N ALA A 2 -74.13 -29.43 -27.59
CA ALA A 2 -73.81 -29.66 -26.17
C ALA A 2 -72.45 -30.35 -25.91
N LYS A 3 -72.10 -31.42 -26.67
CA LYS A 3 -70.79 -32.10 -26.57
C LYS A 3 -69.58 -31.19 -26.89
N TYR A 4 -69.75 -30.21 -27.77
CA TYR A 4 -68.69 -29.26 -28.15
C TYR A 4 -68.47 -28.21 -27.06
N LYS A 5 -69.54 -27.71 -26.42
CA LYS A 5 -69.44 -26.80 -25.26
C LYS A 5 -68.71 -27.45 -24.08
N VAL A 6 -68.99 -28.72 -23.78
CA VAL A 6 -68.32 -29.46 -22.69
C VAL A 6 -66.82 -29.64 -22.97
N LYS A 7 -66.41 -29.93 -24.21
CA LYS A 7 -64.99 -30.01 -24.57
C LYS A 7 -64.26 -28.68 -24.42
N ILE A 8 -64.87 -27.57 -24.84
CA ILE A 8 -64.27 -26.23 -24.71
C ILE A 8 -64.15 -25.84 -23.23
N ILE A 9 -65.18 -26.10 -22.42
CA ILE A 9 -65.14 -25.83 -20.97
C ILE A 9 -64.03 -26.66 -20.30
N ASN A 10 -63.93 -27.95 -20.61
CA ASN A 10 -62.88 -28.81 -20.05
C ASN A 10 -61.48 -28.35 -20.49
N MET A 11 -61.32 -27.90 -21.73
CA MET A 11 -60.05 -27.36 -22.23
C MET A 11 -59.67 -26.05 -21.53
N VAL A 12 -60.63 -25.15 -21.31
CA VAL A 12 -60.41 -23.90 -20.56
C VAL A 12 -60.04 -24.21 -19.10
N VAL A 13 -60.71 -25.17 -18.46
CA VAL A 13 -60.38 -25.60 -17.09
C VAL A 13 -58.97 -26.19 -17.02
N ILE A 14 -58.55 -27.02 -17.98
CA ILE A 14 -57.19 -27.57 -18.03
C ILE A 14 -56.17 -26.43 -18.21
N ILE A 15 -56.43 -25.48 -19.11
CA ILE A 15 -55.55 -24.31 -19.32
C ILE A 15 -55.43 -23.49 -18.03
N ILE A 16 -56.54 -23.23 -17.33
CA ILE A 16 -56.54 -22.52 -16.05
C ILE A 16 -55.74 -23.32 -15.01
N LEU A 17 -55.93 -24.64 -14.91
CA LEU A 17 -55.18 -25.49 -13.98
C LEU A 17 -53.67 -25.50 -14.28
N VAL A 18 -53.28 -25.51 -15.56
CA VAL A 18 -51.88 -25.41 -15.98
C VAL A 18 -51.31 -24.02 -15.65
N LEU A 19 -52.05 -22.94 -15.92
CA LEU A 19 -51.63 -21.58 -15.59
C LEU A 19 -51.50 -21.36 -14.08
N VAL A 20 -52.43 -21.91 -13.29
CA VAL A 20 -52.37 -21.88 -11.82
C VAL A 20 -51.21 -22.74 -11.32
N GLY A 21 -51.05 -23.97 -11.81
CA GLY A 21 -49.96 -24.86 -11.43
C GLY A 21 -48.58 -24.28 -11.76
N THR A 22 -48.43 -23.67 -12.94
CA THR A 22 -47.19 -22.97 -13.33
C THR A 22 -46.93 -21.75 -12.46
N TYR A 23 -47.95 -20.95 -12.11
CA TYR A 23 -47.79 -19.82 -11.18
C TYR A 23 -47.31 -20.26 -9.78
N PHE A 24 -47.67 -21.45 -9.32
CA PHE A 24 -47.21 -21.99 -8.02
C PHE A 24 -45.83 -22.66 -8.08
N LEU A 25 -45.49 -23.36 -9.17
CA LEU A 25 -44.25 -24.12 -9.28
C LEU A 25 -43.05 -23.29 -9.77
N LEU A 26 -43.29 -22.41 -10.75
CA LEU A 26 -42.24 -21.66 -11.43
C LEU A 26 -41.42 -20.75 -10.51
N PRO A 27 -42.01 -20.04 -9.50
CA PRO A 27 -41.23 -19.22 -8.58
C PRO A 27 -40.21 -20.01 -7.76
N ASN A 28 -40.53 -21.25 -7.36
CA ASN A 28 -39.62 -22.12 -6.62
C ASN A 28 -38.46 -22.59 -7.51
N LEU A 29 -38.75 -22.95 -8.76
CA LEU A 29 -37.73 -23.35 -9.73
C LEU A 29 -36.76 -22.19 -10.04
N LEU A 30 -37.30 -21.00 -10.31
CA LEU A 30 -36.51 -19.79 -10.53
C LEU A 30 -35.65 -19.46 -9.30
N PHE A 31 -36.20 -19.63 -8.10
CA PHE A 31 -35.48 -19.37 -6.86
C PHE A 31 -34.33 -20.36 -6.64
N GLY A 32 -34.55 -21.65 -6.90
CA GLY A 32 -33.49 -22.68 -6.84
C GLY A 32 -32.35 -22.41 -7.82
N MET A 33 -32.67 -22.00 -9.06
CA MET A 33 -31.64 -21.59 -10.02
C MET A 33 -30.89 -20.34 -9.56
N ALA A 34 -31.61 -19.35 -9.03
CA ALA A 34 -30.99 -18.13 -8.50
C ALA A 34 -29.99 -18.43 -7.37
N ARG A 35 -30.34 -19.37 -6.46
CA ARG A 35 -29.44 -19.83 -5.40
C ARG A 35 -28.17 -20.48 -5.94
N SER A 36 -28.31 -21.38 -6.92
CA SER A 36 -27.15 -22.02 -7.56
C SER A 36 -26.22 -21.00 -8.21
N TYR A 37 -26.78 -20.00 -8.91
CA TYR A 37 -25.95 -18.93 -9.51
C TYR A 37 -25.34 -17.99 -8.46
N ALA A 38 -25.97 -17.83 -7.30
CA ALA A 38 -25.44 -16.98 -6.23
C ALA A 38 -24.20 -17.57 -5.55
N GLU A 39 -23.97 -18.89 -5.66
CA GLU A 39 -22.77 -19.57 -5.13
C GLU A 39 -21.54 -19.38 -6.04
N GLU A 40 -21.74 -18.96 -7.29
CA GLU A 40 -20.66 -18.74 -8.26
C GLU A 40 -20.40 -17.23 -8.46
N PRO A 41 -19.21 -16.71 -8.08
CA PRO A 41 -18.93 -15.27 -8.15
C PRO A 41 -19.17 -14.64 -9.53
N GLU A 42 -18.86 -15.36 -10.62
CA GLU A 42 -19.04 -14.89 -12.00
C GLU A 42 -20.51 -14.83 -12.44
N GLN A 43 -21.43 -15.48 -11.72
CA GLN A 43 -22.84 -15.60 -12.11
C GLN A 43 -23.80 -14.81 -11.21
N LYS A 44 -23.27 -13.97 -10.31
CA LYS A 44 -24.03 -13.20 -9.33
C LYS A 44 -25.11 -12.31 -9.95
N GLU A 45 -24.86 -11.66 -11.08
CA GLU A 45 -25.86 -10.85 -11.79
C GLU A 45 -27.04 -11.68 -12.29
N ARG A 46 -26.79 -12.92 -12.74
CA ARG A 46 -27.86 -13.82 -13.19
C ARG A 46 -28.78 -14.17 -12.03
N ALA A 47 -28.22 -14.42 -10.85
CA ALA A 47 -29.01 -14.63 -9.64
C ALA A 47 -29.91 -13.42 -9.32
N GLN A 48 -29.36 -12.21 -9.39
CA GLN A 48 -30.11 -10.96 -9.14
C GLN A 48 -31.28 -10.78 -10.12
N ILE A 49 -31.05 -11.00 -11.41
CA ILE A 49 -32.11 -10.94 -12.44
C ILE A 49 -33.22 -11.95 -12.14
N LEU A 50 -32.86 -13.17 -11.75
CA LEU A 50 -33.85 -14.19 -11.40
C LEU A 50 -34.67 -13.81 -10.15
N TYR A 51 -34.02 -13.27 -9.11
CA TYR A 51 -34.74 -12.75 -7.95
C TYR A 51 -35.70 -11.62 -8.33
N GLN A 52 -35.27 -10.66 -9.16
CA GLN A 52 -36.13 -9.58 -9.65
C GLN A 52 -37.35 -10.12 -10.42
N ARG A 53 -37.15 -11.11 -11.30
CA ARG A 53 -38.24 -11.74 -12.07
C ARG A 53 -39.27 -12.43 -11.17
N ILE A 54 -38.83 -13.08 -10.08
CA ILE A 54 -39.76 -13.69 -9.12
C ILE A 54 -40.67 -12.62 -8.52
N VAL A 55 -40.09 -11.48 -8.12
CA VAL A 55 -40.81 -10.36 -7.50
C VAL A 55 -41.75 -9.67 -8.49
N GLU A 56 -41.31 -9.49 -9.73
CA GLU A 56 -42.06 -8.78 -10.78
C GLU A 56 -43.26 -9.60 -11.26
N TYR A 57 -43.04 -10.87 -11.63
CA TYR A 57 -44.06 -11.71 -12.26
C TYR A 57 -44.88 -12.52 -11.26
N PHE A 58 -44.36 -12.78 -10.06
CA PHE A 58 -45.01 -13.60 -9.04
C PHE A 58 -45.09 -12.91 -7.68
N PRO A 59 -45.53 -11.64 -7.58
CA PRO A 59 -45.49 -10.88 -6.34
C PRO A 59 -46.34 -11.48 -5.21
N LYS A 60 -47.29 -12.38 -5.51
CA LYS A 60 -48.09 -13.07 -4.48
C LYS A 60 -47.56 -14.46 -4.12
N SER A 61 -46.44 -14.89 -4.68
CA SER A 61 -45.84 -16.19 -4.33
C SER A 61 -45.26 -16.16 -2.91
N TYR A 62 -45.15 -17.33 -2.30
CA TYR A 62 -44.46 -17.48 -1.01
C TYR A 62 -42.96 -17.16 -1.10
N THR A 63 -42.35 -17.32 -2.28
CA THR A 63 -40.93 -17.03 -2.53
C THR A 63 -40.62 -15.57 -2.81
N ALA A 64 -41.61 -14.74 -3.17
CA ALA A 64 -41.40 -13.32 -3.44
C ALA A 64 -40.71 -12.55 -2.29
N PRO A 65 -41.12 -12.68 -1.02
CA PRO A 65 -40.41 -12.02 0.08
C PRO A 65 -39.00 -12.56 0.30
N GLU A 66 -38.77 -13.84 0.07
CA GLU A 66 -37.43 -14.44 0.16
C GLU A 66 -36.53 -13.91 -0.98
N ALA A 67 -37.04 -13.86 -2.21
CA ALA A 67 -36.32 -13.31 -3.36
C ALA A 67 -35.94 -11.84 -3.15
N LEU A 68 -36.83 -11.02 -2.57
CA LEU A 68 -36.49 -9.63 -2.19
C LEU A 68 -35.34 -9.57 -1.19
N TYR A 69 -35.35 -10.45 -0.19
CA TYR A 69 -34.30 -10.49 0.82
C TYR A 69 -32.95 -10.91 0.23
N TRP A 70 -32.89 -11.96 -0.58
CA TRP A 70 -31.64 -12.42 -1.20
C TRP A 70 -31.15 -11.50 -2.30
N LEU A 71 -32.05 -10.84 -3.04
CA LEU A 71 -31.67 -9.78 -3.97
C LEU A 71 -30.93 -8.67 -3.22
N ALA A 72 -31.53 -8.17 -2.14
CA ALA A 72 -30.94 -7.09 -1.35
C ALA A 72 -29.62 -7.52 -0.70
N LEU A 73 -29.58 -8.69 -0.06
CA LEU A 73 -28.38 -9.23 0.58
C LEU A 73 -27.24 -9.50 -0.41
N SER A 74 -27.56 -9.90 -1.65
CA SER A 74 -26.54 -10.07 -2.69
C SER A 74 -25.88 -8.75 -3.10
N ILE A 75 -26.51 -7.61 -2.81
CA ILE A 75 -26.04 -6.28 -3.17
C ILE A 75 -25.42 -5.57 -1.95
N GLU A 76 -25.83 -5.92 -0.73
CA GLU A 76 -25.26 -5.37 0.49
C GLU A 76 -23.74 -5.65 0.58
N PRO A 77 -22.92 -4.67 0.99
CA PRO A 77 -21.54 -4.92 1.37
C PRO A 77 -21.49 -5.75 2.67
N PRO A 78 -20.48 -6.60 2.90
CA PRO A 78 -20.36 -7.41 4.11
C PRO A 78 -20.42 -6.58 5.39
N SER A 79 -21.19 -7.04 6.38
CA SER A 79 -21.60 -6.29 7.58
C SER A 79 -20.51 -6.10 8.65
N TYR A 80 -19.25 -6.46 8.40
CA TYR A 80 -18.15 -6.32 9.37
C TYR A 80 -16.97 -5.55 8.78
N GLY A 81 -16.83 -4.27 9.13
CA GLY A 81 -15.59 -3.50 8.93
C GLY A 81 -14.99 -3.52 7.52
N SER A 82 -15.80 -3.85 6.52
CA SER A 82 -15.43 -3.87 5.11
C SER A 82 -15.90 -2.57 4.49
N PHE A 83 -14.95 -1.91 3.82
CA PHE A 83 -15.11 -0.76 2.97
C PHE A 83 -16.44 -0.83 2.20
N SER A 84 -17.42 -0.02 2.59
CA SER A 84 -18.71 0.01 1.91
C SER A 84 -18.57 0.83 0.63
N GLY A 85 -18.35 0.11 -0.48
CA GLY A 85 -18.18 0.63 -1.83
C GLY A 85 -16.81 0.24 -2.37
N GLY A 86 -16.75 -0.62 -3.38
CA GLY A 86 -15.50 -0.95 -4.06
C GLY A 86 -14.77 0.34 -4.47
N GLY A 87 -13.55 0.50 -4.00
CA GLY A 87 -12.80 1.74 -4.17
C GLY A 87 -11.30 1.56 -3.98
N VAL A 88 -10.55 2.56 -4.43
CA VAL A 88 -9.11 2.65 -4.22
C VAL A 88 -8.89 3.61 -3.06
N ILE A 89 -8.09 3.15 -2.10
CA ILE A 89 -7.64 3.95 -0.98
C ILE A 89 -6.22 4.36 -1.25
N ILE A 90 -5.98 5.66 -1.20
CA ILE A 90 -4.69 6.28 -1.47
C ILE A 90 -4.27 6.99 -0.19
N THR A 91 -3.18 6.55 0.43
CA THR A 91 -2.59 7.18 1.61
C THR A 91 -1.11 7.48 1.34
N LYS A 92 -0.47 8.18 2.28
CA LYS A 92 0.98 8.38 2.29
C LYS A 92 1.77 7.06 2.20
N HIS A 93 1.28 6.03 2.89
CA HIS A 93 2.00 4.77 3.10
C HIS A 93 1.69 3.71 2.06
N MET A 94 0.48 3.72 1.48
CA MET A 94 0.09 2.73 0.50
C MET A 94 -1.03 3.20 -0.42
N THR A 95 -1.13 2.55 -1.58
CA THR A 95 -2.34 2.57 -2.39
C THR A 95 -2.88 1.15 -2.47
N THR A 96 -4.13 0.93 -2.07
CA THR A 96 -4.75 -0.39 -2.04
C THR A 96 -6.18 -0.34 -2.54
N SER A 97 -6.60 -1.39 -3.23
CA SER A 97 -8.02 -1.59 -3.53
C SER A 97 -8.67 -2.32 -2.36
N SER A 98 -9.76 -1.79 -1.82
CA SER A 98 -10.60 -2.60 -0.94
C SER A 98 -11.29 -3.67 -1.79
N MET A 99 -10.93 -4.93 -1.57
CA MET A 99 -11.42 -6.06 -2.36
C MET A 99 -12.87 -6.39 -1.97
N ASP A 100 -13.78 -5.59 -2.49
CA ASP A 100 -15.21 -5.89 -2.69
C ASP A 100 -15.62 -5.13 -3.94
N GLN A 101 -15.45 -5.75 -5.11
CA GLN A 101 -15.94 -5.22 -6.37
C GLN A 101 -17.46 -5.14 -6.31
N MET A 102 -18.01 -3.95 -6.10
CA MET A 102 -19.33 -3.60 -6.60
C MET A 102 -19.37 -2.08 -6.76
N GLU A 103 -19.54 -1.67 -8.02
CA GLU A 103 -19.90 -0.32 -8.41
C GLU A 103 -21.10 0.14 -7.57
N GLY A 104 -21.07 1.39 -7.08
CA GLY A 104 -22.08 2.00 -6.22
C GLY A 104 -23.49 2.15 -6.82
N VAL A 105 -23.84 1.37 -7.86
CA VAL A 105 -25.10 1.42 -8.61
C VAL A 105 -26.17 0.48 -7.99
N GLY A 106 -25.82 -0.40 -7.07
CA GLY A 106 -26.76 -1.38 -6.49
C GLY A 106 -27.47 -0.97 -5.19
N ILE A 107 -26.90 -0.09 -4.36
CA ILE A 107 -27.36 0.10 -2.97
C ILE A 107 -28.83 0.58 -2.90
N ASP A 108 -29.27 1.41 -3.83
CA ASP A 108 -30.67 1.85 -3.90
C ASP A 108 -31.61 0.68 -4.20
N VAL A 109 -31.18 -0.29 -5.01
CA VAL A 109 -31.94 -1.53 -5.26
C VAL A 109 -32.06 -2.35 -3.98
N ALA A 110 -31.00 -2.46 -3.18
CA ALA A 110 -31.06 -3.15 -1.89
C ALA A 110 -32.04 -2.46 -0.91
N ILE A 111 -31.90 -1.13 -0.73
CA ILE A 111 -32.79 -0.33 0.13
C ILE A 111 -34.25 -0.47 -0.30
N ASN A 112 -34.52 -0.33 -1.60
CA ASN A 112 -35.88 -0.42 -2.14
C ASN A 112 -36.45 -1.83 -2.00
N SER A 113 -35.64 -2.87 -2.17
CA SER A 113 -36.05 -4.26 -1.98
C SER A 113 -36.43 -4.53 -0.53
N TYR A 114 -35.65 -4.03 0.43
CA TYR A 114 -35.95 -4.10 1.86
C TYR A 114 -37.19 -3.31 2.27
N LYS A 115 -37.35 -2.07 1.79
CA LYS A 115 -38.56 -1.28 2.03
C LYS A 115 -39.80 -1.99 1.48
N LYS A 116 -39.72 -2.50 0.25
CA LYS A 116 -40.79 -3.29 -0.37
C LYS A 116 -41.11 -4.55 0.43
N LEU A 117 -40.09 -5.22 0.98
CA LEU A 117 -40.27 -6.38 1.86
C LEU A 117 -41.06 -6.04 3.13
N LEU A 118 -40.72 -4.92 3.79
CA LEU A 118 -41.44 -4.43 4.98
C LEU A 118 -42.87 -3.98 4.67
N GLU A 119 -43.09 -3.30 3.55
CA GLU A 119 -44.39 -2.73 3.17
C GLU A 119 -45.36 -3.79 2.63
N SER A 120 -44.88 -4.67 1.74
CA SER A 120 -45.74 -5.62 1.02
C SER A 120 -45.84 -6.98 1.70
N TYR A 121 -44.86 -7.37 2.52
CA TYR A 121 -44.80 -8.68 3.18
C TYR A 121 -44.47 -8.60 4.69
N PRO A 122 -45.17 -7.78 5.49
CA PRO A 122 -44.83 -7.53 6.89
C PRO A 122 -44.91 -8.76 7.81
N LYS A 123 -45.58 -9.84 7.37
CA LYS A 123 -45.69 -11.12 8.10
C LYS A 123 -44.65 -12.16 7.70
N SER A 124 -43.78 -11.85 6.73
CA SER A 124 -42.72 -12.75 6.28
C SER A 124 -41.63 -12.89 7.34
N GLN A 125 -41.05 -14.09 7.50
CA GLN A 125 -39.87 -14.29 8.34
C GLN A 125 -38.69 -13.43 7.91
N TYR A 126 -38.58 -13.10 6.62
CA TYR A 126 -37.51 -12.26 6.09
C TYR A 126 -37.69 -10.78 6.44
N ALA A 127 -38.94 -10.33 6.61
CA ALA A 127 -39.24 -8.96 7.00
C ALA A 127 -38.71 -8.63 8.41
N GLU A 128 -38.46 -9.65 9.24
CA GLU A 128 -37.96 -9.51 10.60
C GLU A 128 -36.50 -9.04 10.67
N PHE A 129 -35.67 -9.38 9.68
CA PHE A 129 -34.26 -9.00 9.62
C PHE A 129 -34.06 -7.58 9.06
N VAL A 130 -35.06 -7.05 8.36
CA VAL A 130 -34.92 -5.83 7.58
C VAL A 130 -34.59 -4.58 8.41
N PRO A 131 -35.16 -4.36 9.61
CA PRO A 131 -34.83 -3.17 10.39
C PRO A 131 -33.34 -3.11 10.76
N LEU A 132 -32.72 -4.24 11.11
CA LEU A 132 -31.28 -4.33 11.36
C LEU A 132 -30.50 -4.02 10.08
N ARG A 133 -30.83 -4.70 8.98
CA ARG A 133 -30.16 -4.52 7.68
C ARG A 133 -30.22 -3.09 7.15
N LEU A 134 -31.41 -2.49 7.12
CA LEU A 134 -31.57 -1.08 6.76
C LEU A 134 -30.84 -0.16 7.74
N GLY A 135 -30.88 -0.46 9.03
CA GLY A 135 -30.16 0.29 10.07
C GLY A 135 -28.65 0.32 9.81
N GLU A 136 -28.04 -0.85 9.57
CA GLU A 136 -26.62 -1.01 9.23
C GLU A 136 -26.28 -0.33 7.91
N LEU A 137 -27.12 -0.51 6.88
CA LEU A 137 -26.90 0.08 5.57
C LEU A 137 -26.95 1.61 5.63
N TYR A 138 -27.94 2.20 6.30
CA TYR A 138 -27.99 3.65 6.50
C TYR A 138 -26.89 4.17 7.42
N TYR A 139 -26.48 3.40 8.44
CA TYR A 139 -25.33 3.72 9.29
C TYR A 139 -24.04 3.84 8.46
N ASN A 140 -23.80 2.86 7.57
CA ASN A 140 -22.63 2.84 6.68
C ASN A 140 -22.69 3.96 5.63
N LEU A 141 -23.88 4.32 5.17
CA LEU A 141 -24.10 5.45 4.26
C LEU A 141 -24.00 6.84 4.93
N GLY A 142 -23.77 6.90 6.25
CA GLY A 142 -23.74 8.15 7.01
C GLY A 142 -25.11 8.81 7.20
N ARG A 143 -26.21 8.15 6.80
CA ARG A 143 -27.59 8.64 6.94
C ARG A 143 -28.13 8.30 8.32
N PHE A 144 -27.56 8.94 9.34
CA PHE A 144 -27.77 8.57 10.75
C PHE A 144 -29.22 8.66 11.23
N THR A 145 -30.00 9.63 10.76
CA THR A 145 -31.43 9.75 11.13
C THR A 145 -32.24 8.53 10.66
N GLU A 146 -31.98 8.05 9.45
CA GLU A 146 -32.67 6.85 8.95
C GLU A 146 -32.14 5.58 9.62
N ALA A 147 -30.84 5.52 9.89
CA ALA A 147 -30.26 4.44 10.68
C ALA A 147 -30.94 4.33 12.05
N GLU A 148 -31.05 5.44 12.80
CA GLU A 148 -31.72 5.51 14.11
C GLU A 148 -33.17 5.02 14.01
N LYS A 149 -33.92 5.51 13.01
CA LYS A 149 -35.31 5.12 12.77
C LYS A 149 -35.49 3.61 12.61
N TYR A 150 -34.72 2.98 11.72
CA TYR A 150 -34.85 1.54 11.45
C TYR A 150 -34.30 0.68 12.59
N LEU A 151 -33.20 1.08 13.25
CA LEU A 151 -32.69 0.35 14.40
C LEU A 151 -33.66 0.43 15.60
N LEU A 152 -34.28 1.59 15.86
CA LEU A 152 -35.33 1.72 16.89
C LEU A 152 -36.58 0.89 16.53
N GLN A 153 -36.89 0.73 15.25
CA GLN A 153 -37.95 -0.18 14.82
C GLN A 153 -37.62 -1.64 15.16
N GLY A 154 -36.37 -2.07 14.94
CA GLY A 154 -35.88 -3.41 15.30
C GLY A 154 -35.78 -3.67 16.81
N LEU A 155 -35.66 -2.61 17.61
CA LEU A 155 -35.59 -2.70 19.08
C LEU A 155 -36.94 -3.02 19.74
N LYS A 156 -38.08 -2.76 19.07
CA LYS A 156 -39.42 -2.93 19.68
C LYS A 156 -39.66 -4.39 20.10
N ASN A 157 -39.82 -4.56 21.41
CA ASN A 157 -39.73 -5.80 22.16
C ASN A 157 -40.95 -6.72 21.95
N ASP A 158 -40.81 -7.73 21.10
CA ASP A 158 -41.65 -8.93 21.10
C ASP A 158 -40.77 -10.11 21.55
N ASN A 159 -41.14 -10.76 22.66
CA ASN A 159 -40.39 -11.85 23.33
C ASN A 159 -39.90 -13.01 22.43
N LYS A 160 -40.31 -13.06 21.15
CA LYS A 160 -39.85 -14.03 20.14
C LYS A 160 -38.54 -13.63 19.44
N ARG A 161 -38.05 -12.39 19.55
CA ARG A 161 -37.04 -11.80 18.64
C ARG A 161 -35.78 -11.28 19.32
N LYS A 162 -35.29 -12.01 20.33
CA LYS A 162 -34.19 -11.56 21.21
C LYS A 162 -32.89 -11.24 20.47
N PHE A 163 -32.54 -11.97 19.41
CA PHE A 163 -31.29 -11.75 18.67
C PHE A 163 -31.29 -10.40 17.93
N ILE A 164 -32.28 -10.16 17.07
CA ILE A 164 -32.37 -8.94 16.25
C ILE A 164 -32.48 -7.68 17.11
N SER A 165 -33.26 -7.73 18.18
CA SER A 165 -33.38 -6.58 19.09
C SER A 165 -32.06 -6.29 19.82
N SER A 166 -31.25 -7.31 20.09
CA SER A 166 -29.92 -7.14 20.70
C SER A 166 -28.93 -6.52 19.71
N GLU A 167 -28.87 -7.02 18.48
CA GLU A 167 -28.02 -6.46 17.43
C GLU A 167 -28.39 -5.00 17.11
N CYS A 168 -29.70 -4.71 17.01
CA CYS A 168 -30.16 -3.34 16.79
C CYS A 168 -29.79 -2.41 17.96
N ASN A 169 -29.89 -2.90 19.19
CA ASN A 169 -29.46 -2.15 20.37
C ASN A 169 -27.95 -1.88 20.34
N TYR A 170 -27.15 -2.90 20.08
CA TYR A 170 -25.69 -2.74 19.95
C TYR A 170 -25.34 -1.69 18.89
N LYS A 171 -25.98 -1.77 17.72
CA LYS A 171 -25.75 -0.80 16.65
C LYS A 171 -26.22 0.61 16.98
N LEU A 172 -27.27 0.78 17.79
CA LEU A 172 -27.70 2.08 18.31
C LEU A 172 -26.65 2.68 19.26
N ILE A 173 -25.97 1.88 20.07
CA ILE A 173 -24.88 2.35 20.95
C ILE A 173 -23.77 2.95 20.08
N GLU A 174 -23.30 2.21 19.07
CA GLU A 174 -22.29 2.70 18.13
C GLU A 174 -22.74 3.95 17.38
N LEU A 175 -23.99 3.98 16.92
CA LEU A 175 -24.58 5.12 16.23
C LEU A 175 -24.59 6.37 17.10
N TYR A 176 -25.05 6.26 18.36
CA TYR A 176 -25.11 7.40 19.27
C TYR A 176 -23.73 7.91 19.66
N LEU A 177 -22.73 7.04 19.83
CA LEU A 177 -21.34 7.46 20.02
C LEU A 177 -20.81 8.20 18.78
N LYS A 178 -21.12 7.72 17.57
CA LYS A 178 -20.72 8.36 16.32
C LYS A 178 -21.38 9.73 16.12
N MET A 179 -22.62 9.89 16.58
CA MET A 179 -23.36 11.16 16.56
C MET A 179 -22.99 12.11 17.72
N HIS A 180 -22.00 11.78 18.56
CA HIS A 180 -21.65 12.54 19.77
C HIS A 180 -22.83 12.74 20.72
N GLN A 181 -23.67 11.71 20.88
CA GLN A 181 -24.81 11.67 21.80
C GLN A 181 -24.57 10.66 22.94
N PRO A 182 -23.53 10.85 23.79
CA PRO A 182 -23.09 9.84 24.74
C PRO A 182 -24.14 9.47 25.80
N LYS A 183 -25.05 10.38 26.16
CA LYS A 183 -26.14 10.08 27.11
C LYS A 183 -27.11 9.04 26.57
N LYS A 184 -27.46 9.11 25.27
CA LYS A 184 -28.31 8.10 24.62
C LYS A 184 -27.57 6.77 24.47
N ALA A 185 -26.26 6.81 24.19
CA ALA A 185 -25.43 5.60 24.15
C ALA A 185 -25.44 4.87 25.51
N LEU A 186 -25.25 5.60 26.62
CA LEU A 186 -25.30 5.05 27.98
C LEU A 186 -26.67 4.44 28.32
N GLU A 187 -27.76 5.08 27.88
CA GLU A 187 -29.12 4.52 28.03
C GLU A 187 -29.24 3.17 27.31
N MET A 188 -28.82 3.09 26.05
CA MET A 188 -28.86 1.86 25.26
C MET A 188 -27.94 0.76 25.82
N ILE A 189 -26.76 1.11 26.35
CA ILE A 189 -25.89 0.17 27.08
C ILE A 189 -26.63 -0.43 28.28
N GLY A 190 -27.35 0.40 29.03
CA GLY A 190 -28.21 -0.06 30.12
C GLY A 190 -29.26 -1.06 29.66
N VAL A 191 -29.99 -0.73 28.59
CA VAL A 191 -30.99 -1.62 27.98
C VAL A 191 -30.35 -2.93 27.49
N TYR A 192 -29.16 -2.88 26.90
CA TYR A 192 -28.46 -4.06 26.40
C TYR A 192 -28.08 -4.99 27.55
N ARG A 193 -27.50 -4.46 28.63
CA ARG A 193 -27.10 -5.25 29.81
C ARG A 193 -28.28 -5.93 30.50
N THR A 194 -29.43 -5.26 30.60
CA THR A 194 -30.63 -5.86 31.20
C THR A 194 -31.14 -7.05 30.38
N ASN A 195 -31.09 -6.95 29.05
CA ASN A 195 -31.64 -7.99 28.16
C ASN A 195 -30.63 -9.11 27.84
N ASN A 196 -29.34 -8.79 27.83
CA ASN A 196 -28.23 -9.67 27.41
C ASN A 196 -27.04 -9.60 28.39
N PRO A 197 -27.22 -10.02 29.65
CA PRO A 197 -26.24 -9.77 30.72
C PRO A 197 -24.88 -10.45 30.50
N THR A 198 -24.79 -11.45 29.62
CA THR A 198 -23.57 -12.24 29.38
C THR A 198 -22.96 -12.05 27.98
N SER A 199 -23.61 -11.30 27.08
CA SER A 199 -23.13 -11.12 25.69
C SER A 199 -22.30 -9.85 25.55
N MET A 200 -21.18 -9.92 24.82
CA MET A 200 -20.33 -8.77 24.45
C MET A 200 -19.89 -7.87 25.64
N VAL A 201 -19.75 -8.44 26.84
CA VAL A 201 -19.55 -7.67 28.08
C VAL A 201 -18.30 -6.77 28.00
N SER A 202 -17.18 -7.31 27.51
CA SER A 202 -15.93 -6.57 27.29
C SER A 202 -16.11 -5.38 26.33
N ASN A 203 -16.74 -5.60 25.17
CA ASN A 203 -16.97 -4.53 24.20
C ASN A 203 -17.91 -3.45 24.73
N LEU A 204 -18.93 -3.81 25.53
CA LEU A 204 -19.81 -2.83 26.15
C LEU A 204 -19.07 -1.92 27.15
N TYR A 205 -18.10 -2.45 27.90
CA TYR A 205 -17.26 -1.61 28.76
C TYR A 205 -16.36 -0.66 27.97
N LEU A 206 -15.86 -1.09 26.80
CA LEU A 206 -15.15 -0.18 25.88
C LEU A 206 -16.07 0.93 25.38
N LEU A 207 -17.26 0.59 24.88
CA LEU A 207 -18.23 1.59 24.39
C LEU A 207 -18.74 2.51 25.51
N GLU A 208 -18.94 1.99 26.72
CA GLU A 208 -19.32 2.78 27.89
C GLU A 208 -18.22 3.77 28.29
N GLY A 209 -16.97 3.31 28.32
CA GLY A 209 -15.81 4.18 28.57
C GLY A 209 -15.69 5.25 27.49
N ASP A 210 -15.94 4.91 26.21
CA ASP A 210 -15.97 5.87 25.10
C ASP A 210 -17.08 6.93 25.28
N ALA A 211 -18.24 6.54 25.82
CA ALA A 211 -19.31 7.47 26.17
C ALA A 211 -18.90 8.43 27.30
N TYR A 212 -18.31 7.92 28.39
CA TYR A 212 -17.82 8.77 29.48
C TYR A 212 -16.69 9.71 29.02
N ARG A 213 -15.82 9.25 28.13
CA ARG A 213 -14.78 10.07 27.52
C ARG A 213 -15.37 11.22 26.70
N GLN A 214 -16.42 10.97 25.91
CA GLN A 214 -17.13 12.02 25.17
C GLN A 214 -17.86 13.02 26.09
N LEU A 215 -18.21 12.61 27.31
CA LEU A 215 -18.75 13.49 28.35
C LEU A 215 -17.67 14.30 29.10
N GLY A 216 -16.38 14.08 28.79
CA GLY A 216 -15.26 14.69 29.51
C GLY A 216 -15.00 14.05 30.89
N GLU A 217 -15.67 12.95 31.23
CA GLU A 217 -15.50 12.25 32.49
C GLU A 217 -14.35 11.24 32.43
N TYR A 218 -13.13 11.71 32.15
CA TYR A 218 -11.96 10.87 31.82
C TYR A 218 -11.63 9.84 32.90
N LYS A 219 -11.77 10.21 34.18
CA LYS A 219 -11.53 9.28 35.29
C LYS A 219 -12.54 8.13 35.29
N LYS A 220 -13.83 8.44 35.07
CA LYS A 220 -14.86 7.40 34.96
C LYS A 220 -14.66 6.55 33.72
N ALA A 221 -14.21 7.13 32.61
CA ALA A 221 -13.85 6.40 31.40
C ALA A 221 -12.71 5.40 31.67
N GLU A 222 -11.61 5.85 32.30
CA GLU A 222 -10.49 4.99 32.70
C GLU A 222 -10.95 3.83 33.60
N ASP A 223 -11.71 4.14 34.65
CA ASP A 223 -12.21 3.12 35.59
C ASP A 223 -13.15 2.13 34.90
N THR A 224 -13.85 2.57 33.85
CA THR A 224 -14.75 1.71 33.04
C THR A 224 -13.96 0.81 32.09
N TYR A 225 -12.91 1.32 31.44
CA TYR A 225 -12.05 0.49 30.59
C TYR A 225 -11.34 -0.62 31.36
N LYS A 226 -10.94 -0.36 32.62
CA LYS A 226 -10.29 -1.39 33.46
C LYS A 226 -11.20 -2.60 33.75
N LYS A 227 -12.53 -2.39 33.79
CA LYS A 227 -13.51 -3.48 34.02
C LYS A 227 -13.57 -4.48 32.86
N VAL A 228 -12.98 -4.18 31.71
CA VAL A 228 -12.91 -5.09 30.55
C VAL A 228 -12.23 -6.40 30.95
N PHE A 229 -11.14 -6.34 31.73
CA PHE A 229 -10.38 -7.52 32.15
C PHE A 229 -11.05 -8.31 33.27
N ASP A 230 -11.82 -7.63 34.13
CA ASP A 230 -12.55 -8.27 35.23
C ASP A 230 -13.68 -9.20 34.74
N ASN A 231 -14.14 -8.98 33.51
CA ASN A 231 -15.33 -9.62 32.94
C ASN A 231 -15.02 -10.44 31.68
N LEU A 232 -13.78 -10.93 31.53
CA LEU A 232 -13.41 -11.80 30.43
C LEU A 232 -14.18 -13.14 30.48
N PRO A 233 -14.55 -13.72 29.33
CA PRO A 233 -15.17 -15.04 29.28
C PRO A 233 -14.24 -16.09 29.88
N LYS A 234 -14.67 -16.75 30.97
CA LYS A 234 -13.86 -17.74 31.70
C LYS A 234 -13.83 -19.12 31.05
N ASP A 235 -14.65 -19.31 30.03
CA ASP A 235 -14.94 -20.61 29.43
C ASP A 235 -14.15 -20.85 28.12
N LEU A 236 -13.31 -19.87 27.71
CA LEU A 236 -12.50 -19.97 26.50
C LEU A 236 -11.23 -20.81 26.72
N PRO A 237 -10.73 -21.52 25.69
CA PRO A 237 -9.42 -22.16 25.71
C PRO A 237 -8.31 -21.17 26.09
N GLU A 238 -7.28 -21.64 26.79
CA GLU A 238 -6.23 -20.78 27.36
C GLU A 238 -5.49 -19.94 26.30
N GLU A 239 -5.26 -20.48 25.11
CA GLU A 239 -4.64 -19.77 23.98
C GLU A 239 -5.54 -18.66 23.42
N ASP A 240 -6.85 -18.93 23.25
CA ASP A 240 -7.82 -17.95 22.80
C ASP A 240 -8.05 -16.84 23.84
N LEU A 241 -8.02 -17.21 25.13
CA LEU A 241 -8.12 -16.27 26.23
C LEU A 241 -6.94 -15.30 26.23
N LYS A 242 -5.72 -15.82 26.01
CA LYS A 242 -4.51 -15.00 25.94
C LYS A 242 -4.51 -14.06 24.73
N ALA A 243 -4.86 -14.57 23.54
CA ALA A 243 -4.97 -13.74 22.34
C ALA A 243 -6.03 -12.64 22.49
N ASN A 244 -7.17 -12.96 23.09
CA ASN A 244 -8.24 -11.99 23.38
C ASN A 244 -7.81 -10.98 24.46
N GLN A 245 -7.07 -11.40 25.49
CA GLN A 245 -6.49 -10.51 26.50
C GLN A 245 -5.50 -9.53 25.89
N ASP A 246 -4.59 -9.99 25.03
CA ASP A 246 -3.60 -9.14 24.37
C ASP A 246 -4.29 -8.10 23.47
N PHE A 247 -5.27 -8.53 22.67
CA PHE A 247 -6.08 -7.62 21.85
C PHE A 247 -6.82 -6.57 22.68
N LEU A 248 -7.56 -6.98 23.72
CA LEU A 248 -8.30 -6.06 24.58
C LEU A 248 -7.37 -5.13 25.38
N LYS A 249 -6.16 -5.60 25.71
CA LYS A 249 -5.14 -4.76 26.34
C LYS A 249 -4.69 -3.64 25.43
N GLU A 250 -4.41 -3.95 24.16
CA GLU A 250 -4.09 -2.92 23.17
C GLU A 250 -5.24 -1.91 23.00
N GLU A 251 -6.48 -2.38 22.91
CA GLU A 251 -7.67 -1.54 22.79
C GLU A 251 -7.88 -0.61 23.99
N VAL A 252 -7.67 -1.11 25.21
CA VAL A 252 -7.76 -0.32 26.44
C VAL A 252 -6.61 0.67 26.53
N ASP A 253 -5.37 0.25 26.29
CA ASP A 253 -4.20 1.12 26.35
C ASP A 253 -4.33 2.28 25.34
N ALA A 254 -4.79 2.00 24.12
CA ALA A 254 -5.04 3.01 23.10
C ALA A 254 -6.08 4.06 23.54
N ARG A 255 -7.14 3.65 24.24
CA ARG A 255 -8.18 4.54 24.77
C ARG A 255 -7.72 5.30 26.02
N LEU A 256 -6.93 4.69 26.89
CA LEU A 256 -6.33 5.36 28.04
C LEU A 256 -5.35 6.45 27.63
N ILE A 257 -4.57 6.21 26.57
CA ILE A 257 -3.73 7.25 25.97
C ILE A 257 -4.62 8.38 25.42
N LYS A 258 -5.72 8.07 24.73
CA LYS A 258 -6.70 9.10 24.28
C LYS A 258 -7.29 9.89 25.45
N ASN A 259 -7.58 9.24 26.59
CA ASN A 259 -8.05 9.92 27.80
C ASN A 259 -7.01 10.87 28.36
N LYS A 260 -5.76 10.42 28.56
CA LYS A 260 -4.67 11.27 29.06
C LYS A 260 -4.43 12.47 28.16
N LEU A 261 -4.35 12.26 26.85
CA LEU A 261 -4.18 13.34 25.88
C LEU A 261 -5.37 14.31 25.89
N ALA A 262 -6.59 13.84 26.16
CA ALA A 262 -7.77 14.69 26.28
C ALA A 262 -7.84 15.41 27.65
N GLU A 263 -7.33 14.81 28.72
CA GLU A 263 -7.26 15.38 30.07
C GLU A 263 -6.16 16.45 30.18
N GLU A 264 -5.06 16.29 29.45
CA GLU A 264 -3.97 17.26 29.34
C GLU A 264 -4.32 18.48 28.46
N ASN A 265 -5.36 18.37 27.62
CA ASN A 265 -5.79 19.42 26.69
C ASN A 265 -7.07 20.10 27.18
N ASN A 266 -6.96 21.32 27.69
CA ASN A 266 -8.12 22.21 27.87
C ASN A 266 -8.83 22.42 26.52
N ASP A 267 -10.16 22.44 26.51
CA ASP A 267 -11.06 22.48 25.33
C ASP A 267 -10.80 23.62 24.30
N ASN A 268 -9.86 24.53 24.57
CA ASN A 268 -9.48 25.66 23.72
C ASN A 268 -8.32 25.35 22.74
N GLU A 269 -7.81 24.11 22.69
CA GLU A 269 -6.56 23.80 21.98
C GLU A 269 -6.66 22.79 20.82
N LYS A 270 -7.84 22.70 20.18
CA LYS A 270 -8.08 21.77 19.08
C LYS A 270 -7.76 22.39 17.71
N GLY A 271 -7.08 21.63 16.85
CA GLY A 271 -6.84 22.00 15.46
C GLY A 271 -7.96 21.59 14.52
N VAL A 272 -7.93 22.15 13.31
CA VAL A 272 -8.87 21.88 12.23
C VAL A 272 -8.10 21.55 10.95
N ILE A 273 -8.49 20.48 10.27
CA ILE A 273 -8.07 20.22 8.89
C ILE A 273 -9.32 20.23 8.03
N LYS A 274 -9.34 21.09 7.02
CA LYS A 274 -10.43 21.16 6.05
C LYS A 274 -9.91 21.20 4.63
N GLY A 275 -10.80 20.98 3.69
CA GLY A 275 -10.40 20.95 2.30
C GLY A 275 -11.50 20.62 1.34
N THR A 276 -11.12 20.47 0.09
CA THR A 276 -12.03 20.09 -0.99
C THR A 276 -11.49 18.93 -1.80
N VAL A 277 -12.38 18.14 -2.37
CA VAL A 277 -12.06 17.16 -3.42
C VAL A 277 -12.86 17.48 -4.66
N THR A 278 -12.19 17.63 -5.79
CA THR A 278 -12.81 18.01 -7.07
C THR A 278 -12.36 17.09 -8.21
N ARG A 279 -13.07 17.13 -9.33
CA ARG A 279 -12.66 16.56 -10.62
C ARG A 279 -12.86 17.62 -11.68
N GLU A 280 -11.77 18.03 -12.34
CA GLU A 280 -11.80 19.11 -13.34
C GLU A 280 -12.53 20.38 -12.82
N GLY A 281 -12.33 20.71 -11.53
CA GLY A 281 -12.98 21.83 -10.86
C GLY A 281 -14.41 21.60 -10.40
N ALA A 282 -15.06 20.50 -10.79
CA ALA A 282 -16.38 20.13 -10.26
C ALA A 282 -16.24 19.42 -8.90
N PRO A 283 -17.08 19.73 -7.90
CA PRO A 283 -17.03 19.10 -6.59
C PRO A 283 -17.34 17.61 -6.65
N LEU A 284 -16.59 16.80 -5.90
CA LEU A 284 -16.86 15.37 -5.73
C LEU A 284 -17.49 15.11 -4.38
N GLU A 285 -18.76 14.74 -4.38
CA GLU A 285 -19.47 14.27 -3.19
C GLU A 285 -19.07 12.84 -2.83
N ARG A 286 -19.14 12.50 -1.53
CA ARG A 286 -19.00 11.15 -0.97
C ARG A 286 -17.62 10.53 -1.17
N VAL A 287 -16.58 11.34 -1.32
CA VAL A 287 -15.20 10.88 -1.20
C VAL A 287 -14.89 10.70 0.29
N GLN A 288 -14.41 9.52 0.68
CA GLN A 288 -14.03 9.25 2.05
C GLN A 288 -12.65 9.83 2.32
N ILE A 289 -12.51 10.66 3.35
CA ILE A 289 -11.24 11.24 3.77
C ILE A 289 -10.88 10.65 5.12
N PHE A 290 -9.72 10.03 5.23
CA PHE A 290 -9.19 9.44 6.47
C PHE A 290 -8.19 10.39 7.11
N LEU A 291 -8.24 10.52 8.43
CA LEU A 291 -7.24 11.23 9.22
C LEU A 291 -6.32 10.20 9.89
N ILE A 292 -5.09 10.07 9.40
CA ILE A 292 -4.12 9.09 9.85
C ILE A 292 -3.19 9.76 10.88
N ASP A 293 -3.16 9.21 12.10
CA ASP A 293 -2.25 9.67 13.16
C ASP A 293 -0.86 9.06 12.96
N GLU A 294 0.08 9.87 12.47
CA GLU A 294 1.44 9.44 12.16
C GLU A 294 2.25 9.14 13.43
N ASN A 295 1.82 9.63 14.60
CA ASN A 295 2.48 9.34 15.88
C ASN A 295 2.19 7.91 16.37
N ARG A 296 1.12 7.28 15.86
CA ARG A 296 0.65 5.95 16.27
C ARG A 296 0.82 4.88 15.19
N THR A 297 1.26 5.29 14.01
CA THR A 297 1.46 4.37 12.89
C THR A 297 2.57 3.38 13.26
N ARG A 298 2.21 2.09 13.38
CA ARG A 298 3.13 1.00 13.72
C ARG A 298 4.08 0.71 12.55
N GLU A 299 5.15 -0.03 12.82
CA GLU A 299 5.95 -0.64 11.75
C GLU A 299 5.05 -1.60 10.94
N GLY A 300 4.89 -1.34 9.64
CA GLY A 300 4.05 -2.14 8.75
C GLY A 300 2.61 -1.63 8.60
N PHE A 301 2.43 -0.33 8.32
CA PHE A 301 1.13 0.27 7.99
C PHE A 301 0.33 -0.64 7.05
N SER A 302 -0.85 -1.05 7.49
CA SER A 302 -1.69 -2.02 6.83
C SER A 302 -3.12 -1.48 6.65
N SER A 303 -3.97 -2.31 6.06
CA SER A 303 -5.41 -2.00 5.98
C SER A 303 -6.08 -1.87 7.35
N HIS A 304 -5.48 -2.38 8.44
CA HIS A 304 -6.04 -2.29 9.78
C HIS A 304 -6.00 -0.86 10.33
N GLU A 305 -4.86 -0.17 10.18
CA GLU A 305 -4.72 1.23 10.60
C GLU A 305 -5.71 2.16 9.89
N ILE A 306 -6.00 1.88 8.61
CA ILE A 306 -7.02 2.62 7.84
C ILE A 306 -8.42 2.39 8.41
N LYS A 307 -8.74 1.17 8.86
CA LYS A 307 -10.07 0.84 9.42
C LYS A 307 -10.34 1.58 10.73
N GLU A 308 -9.31 1.78 11.53
CA GLU A 308 -9.40 2.46 12.83
C GLU A 308 -9.24 3.99 12.72
N ALA A 309 -8.82 4.50 11.56
CA ALA A 309 -8.64 5.93 11.33
C ALA A 309 -10.00 6.67 11.34
N PRO A 310 -10.12 7.80 12.05
CA PRO A 310 -11.26 8.70 11.89
C PRO A 310 -11.41 9.10 10.43
N TYR A 311 -12.65 9.15 9.94
CA TYR A 311 -12.92 9.60 8.57
C TYR A 311 -14.16 10.47 8.49
N VAL A 312 -14.21 11.28 7.45
CA VAL A 312 -15.38 12.07 7.03
C VAL A 312 -15.65 11.83 5.55
N PHE A 313 -16.85 12.18 5.08
CA PHE A 313 -17.15 12.21 3.65
C PHE A 313 -17.19 13.64 3.16
N THR A 314 -16.82 13.85 1.91
CA THR A 314 -17.05 15.13 1.25
C THR A 314 -18.55 15.39 1.07
N ASP A 315 -18.96 16.64 1.28
CA ASP A 315 -20.33 17.12 1.08
C ASP A 315 -20.69 17.33 -0.41
N LEU A 316 -21.89 17.85 -0.69
CA LEU A 316 -22.39 18.13 -2.04
C LEU A 316 -21.54 19.16 -2.82
N TRP A 317 -20.70 19.91 -2.12
CA TRP A 317 -19.77 20.89 -2.67
C TRP A 317 -18.33 20.40 -2.61
N GLY A 318 -18.12 19.11 -2.33
CA GLY A 318 -16.81 18.48 -2.28
C GLY A 318 -16.00 18.84 -1.04
N ASN A 319 -16.57 19.53 -0.05
CA ASN A 319 -15.83 19.95 1.14
C ASN A 319 -15.76 18.82 2.17
N PHE A 320 -14.63 18.74 2.88
CA PHE A 320 -14.48 17.92 4.07
C PHE A 320 -13.89 18.75 5.20
N GLU A 321 -14.19 18.35 6.44
CA GLU A 321 -13.68 19.01 7.63
C GLU A 321 -13.51 18.01 8.78
N PHE A 322 -12.33 18.03 9.38
CA PHE A 322 -12.02 17.42 10.66
C PHE A 322 -11.86 18.52 11.70
N THR A 323 -12.76 18.53 12.68
CA THR A 323 -12.67 19.41 13.84
C THR A 323 -12.23 18.63 15.06
N GLY A 324 -11.63 19.30 16.03
CA GLY A 324 -11.34 18.66 17.32
C GLY A 324 -10.06 17.84 17.31
N ILE A 325 -9.15 18.12 16.37
CA ILE A 325 -7.91 17.36 16.21
C ILE A 325 -6.96 17.75 17.35
N ILE A 326 -6.48 16.77 18.09
CA ILE A 326 -5.47 17.01 19.12
C ILE A 326 -4.13 17.38 18.47
N PRO A 327 -3.29 18.21 19.10
CA PRO A 327 -1.98 18.53 18.55
C PRO A 327 -1.13 17.28 18.27
N GLY A 328 -0.46 17.25 17.13
CA GLY A 328 0.36 16.13 16.68
C GLY A 328 0.55 16.10 15.16
N SER A 329 1.29 15.10 14.69
CA SER A 329 1.51 14.85 13.27
C SER A 329 0.44 13.95 12.64
N TYR A 330 -0.11 14.38 11.51
CA TYR A 330 -1.16 13.67 10.77
C TYR A 330 -0.87 13.57 9.27
N SER A 331 -1.43 12.58 8.59
CA SER A 331 -1.58 12.58 7.13
C SER A 331 -3.05 12.34 6.76
N LEU A 332 -3.40 12.63 5.51
CA LEU A 332 -4.73 12.33 4.98
C LEU A 332 -4.67 11.13 4.05
N GLY A 333 -5.69 10.27 4.11
CA GLY A 333 -5.96 9.24 3.11
C GLY A 333 -7.25 9.55 2.36
N LEU A 334 -7.38 9.11 1.11
CA LEU A 334 -8.61 9.25 0.33
C LEU A 334 -9.10 7.89 -0.14
N GLY A 335 -10.35 7.56 0.19
CA GLY A 335 -11.11 6.44 -0.34
C GLY A 335 -12.02 6.93 -1.47
N LEU A 336 -11.73 6.50 -2.69
CA LEU A 336 -12.43 6.92 -3.91
C LEU A 336 -13.08 5.70 -4.57
N PRO A 337 -14.35 5.80 -5.01
CA PRO A 337 -14.95 4.78 -5.87
C PRO A 337 -14.09 4.55 -7.11
N SER A 338 -13.92 3.30 -7.55
CA SER A 338 -13.09 2.97 -8.72
C SER A 338 -13.52 3.74 -9.98
N ALA A 339 -14.82 3.95 -10.17
CA ALA A 339 -15.38 4.70 -11.29
C ALA A 339 -14.96 6.18 -11.33
N TYR A 340 -14.56 6.78 -10.20
CA TYR A 340 -14.04 8.14 -10.19
C TYR A 340 -12.63 8.21 -10.78
N LEU A 341 -11.89 7.10 -10.73
CA LEU A 341 -10.48 7.01 -11.10
C LEU A 341 -10.25 6.54 -12.55
N ASP A 342 -11.28 6.10 -13.28
CA ASP A 342 -11.12 5.72 -14.69
C ASP A 342 -10.73 6.94 -15.53
N GLY A 343 -9.49 6.95 -16.01
CA GLY A 343 -8.94 8.08 -16.78
C GLY A 343 -8.45 9.26 -15.95
N TYR A 344 -8.33 9.12 -14.61
CA TYR A 344 -7.85 10.20 -13.73
C TYR A 344 -6.75 9.75 -12.76
N THR A 345 -5.94 10.70 -12.30
CA THR A 345 -5.03 10.56 -11.16
C THR A 345 -5.29 11.65 -10.11
N LEU A 346 -4.91 11.41 -8.86
CA LEU A 346 -5.11 12.34 -7.75
C LEU A 346 -3.90 13.28 -7.58
N VAL A 347 -4.18 14.58 -7.51
CA VAL A 347 -3.19 15.65 -7.31
C VAL A 347 -3.64 16.62 -6.20
N PRO A 348 -2.78 16.98 -5.25
CA PRO A 348 -1.48 16.38 -5.00
C PRO A 348 -1.65 14.92 -4.54
N ARG A 349 -0.55 14.15 -4.54
CA ARG A 349 -0.56 12.86 -3.87
C ARG A 349 -0.77 13.08 -2.36
N PRO A 350 -1.38 12.13 -1.63
CA PRO A 350 -1.61 12.26 -0.20
C PRO A 350 -0.35 11.88 0.61
N ASP A 351 0.80 12.40 0.23
CA ASP A 351 2.11 12.15 0.86
C ASP A 351 2.49 13.20 1.93
N ALA A 352 1.80 14.34 1.91
CA ALA A 352 1.98 15.42 2.86
C ALA A 352 1.68 14.99 4.31
N GLN A 353 2.57 15.43 5.20
CA GLN A 353 2.43 15.29 6.66
C GLN A 353 2.15 16.67 7.25
N PHE A 354 1.12 16.72 8.09
CA PHE A 354 0.58 17.92 8.68
C PHE A 354 0.88 17.94 10.17
N GLU A 355 1.73 18.88 10.60
CA GLU A 355 1.91 19.19 12.01
C GLU A 355 0.77 20.09 12.49
N ILE A 356 -0.13 19.53 13.30
CA ILE A 356 -1.25 20.24 13.90
C ILE A 356 -0.82 20.73 15.28
N GLY A 357 -0.85 22.06 15.44
CA GLY A 357 -0.66 22.72 16.73
C GLY A 357 -1.99 23.24 17.29
N VAL A 358 -1.92 23.76 18.51
CA VAL A 358 -3.01 24.42 19.21
C VAL A 358 -3.71 25.48 18.34
N GLY A 359 -5.01 25.31 18.08
CA GLY A 359 -5.82 26.26 17.30
C GLY A 359 -5.41 26.43 15.83
N LYS A 360 -4.53 25.55 15.32
CA LYS A 360 -4.04 25.63 13.95
C LYS A 360 -5.10 25.11 12.99
N GLU A 361 -5.40 25.92 11.98
CA GLU A 361 -6.23 25.54 10.85
C GLU A 361 -5.33 25.22 9.65
N ILE A 362 -5.53 24.05 9.05
CA ILE A 362 -4.87 23.64 7.82
C ILE A 362 -5.95 23.45 6.76
N THR A 363 -5.72 24.07 5.60
CA THR A 363 -6.55 23.87 4.41
C THR A 363 -5.72 23.17 3.34
N THR A 364 -6.23 22.06 2.82
CA THR A 364 -5.63 21.33 1.69
C THR A 364 -6.72 21.00 0.67
N SER A 365 -6.38 20.74 -0.58
CA SER A 365 -7.38 20.37 -1.59
C SER A 365 -6.80 19.34 -2.54
N TYR A 366 -7.65 18.43 -2.98
CA TYR A 366 -7.31 17.37 -3.90
C TYR A 366 -8.16 17.48 -5.16
N GLN A 367 -7.56 17.17 -6.30
CA GLN A 367 -8.21 17.18 -7.59
C GLN A 367 -7.90 15.90 -8.35
N LEU A 368 -8.92 15.31 -8.95
CA LEU A 368 -8.77 14.34 -10.01
C LEU A 368 -8.47 15.07 -11.31
N VAL A 369 -7.26 14.87 -11.82
CA VAL A 369 -6.79 15.40 -13.10
C VAL A 369 -6.76 14.28 -14.14
N PRO A 370 -7.08 14.57 -15.42
CA PRO A 370 -7.02 13.57 -16.48
C PRO A 370 -5.64 12.92 -16.60
N LEU A 371 -5.60 11.63 -16.96
CA LEU A 371 -4.34 10.95 -17.26
C LEU A 371 -3.68 11.56 -18.50
N ILE A 372 -2.34 11.59 -18.48
CA ILE A 372 -1.54 12.01 -19.62
C ILE A 372 -1.78 11.03 -20.76
N LYS A 373 -2.23 11.54 -21.90
CA LYS A 373 -2.39 10.73 -23.10
C LYS A 373 -1.04 10.48 -23.77
N THR A 374 -0.66 9.22 -23.85
CA THR A 374 0.52 8.74 -24.57
C THR A 374 0.22 8.67 -26.07
N LEU A 375 1.21 8.98 -26.91
CA LEU A 375 1.05 9.03 -28.36
C LEU A 375 1.80 7.89 -29.05
N GLU A 376 3.10 7.73 -28.79
CA GLU A 376 3.93 6.66 -29.35
C GLU A 376 5.01 6.23 -28.33
N PRO A 377 5.38 4.94 -28.27
CA PRO A 377 4.83 3.82 -29.02
C PRO A 377 3.50 3.30 -28.44
N GLN A 378 2.59 2.84 -29.31
CA GLN A 378 1.31 2.21 -28.95
C GLN A 378 1.21 0.84 -29.59
N ARG A 379 1.38 -0.22 -28.80
CA ARG A 379 1.39 -1.64 -29.22
C ARG A 379 2.30 -1.90 -30.44
N ALA A 380 3.36 -1.11 -30.61
CA ALA A 380 4.31 -1.25 -31.73
C ALA A 380 5.23 -2.46 -31.50
N SER A 381 5.59 -3.16 -32.57
CA SER A 381 6.55 -4.29 -32.51
C SER A 381 7.84 -3.93 -33.23
N TYR A 382 8.98 -4.15 -32.57
CA TYR A 382 10.30 -3.80 -33.05
C TYR A 382 11.15 -5.06 -33.25
N GLN A 383 11.66 -5.25 -34.47
CA GLN A 383 12.61 -6.33 -34.77
C GLN A 383 14.02 -6.03 -34.27
N LYS A 384 14.44 -4.76 -34.33
CA LYS A 384 15.74 -4.27 -33.86
C LYS A 384 15.55 -2.92 -33.19
N LEU A 385 16.15 -2.74 -32.01
CA LEU A 385 16.08 -1.50 -31.23
C LEU A 385 17.41 -0.76 -31.26
N ASP A 386 17.61 0.04 -32.30
CA ASP A 386 18.73 1.00 -32.37
C ASP A 386 18.42 2.26 -31.53
N SER A 387 17.16 2.70 -31.56
CA SER A 387 16.63 3.75 -30.70
C SER A 387 15.12 3.59 -30.53
N LEU A 388 14.54 4.17 -29.48
CA LEU A 388 13.11 4.13 -29.23
C LEU A 388 12.61 5.51 -28.83
N THR A 389 11.61 6.01 -29.56
CA THR A 389 11.03 7.33 -29.33
C THR A 389 9.72 7.21 -28.57
N PHE A 390 9.61 7.99 -27.50
CA PHE A 390 8.44 8.14 -26.66
C PHE A 390 7.88 9.55 -26.83
N SER A 391 6.57 9.68 -26.98
CA SER A 391 5.90 10.97 -27.06
C SER A 391 4.52 10.95 -26.43
N TRP A 392 4.13 12.08 -25.83
CA TRP A 392 2.87 12.25 -25.10
C TRP A 392 2.32 13.67 -25.28
N GLU A 393 1.06 13.88 -24.89
CA GLU A 393 0.47 15.21 -24.86
C GLU A 393 1.11 16.06 -23.74
N PRO A 394 1.48 17.33 -24.02
CA PRO A 394 2.09 18.18 -23.01
C PRO A 394 1.09 18.52 -21.89
N VAL A 395 1.58 18.50 -20.66
CA VAL A 395 0.84 18.90 -19.45
C VAL A 395 1.11 20.37 -19.17
N MET A 396 0.04 21.13 -18.89
CA MET A 396 0.14 22.55 -18.50
C MET A 396 0.99 22.71 -17.23
N ASP A 397 1.83 23.74 -17.19
CA ASP A 397 2.74 24.06 -16.08
C ASP A 397 3.84 23.03 -15.77
N ALA A 398 3.92 21.93 -16.53
CA ALA A 398 4.99 20.96 -16.38
C ALA A 398 6.34 21.56 -16.80
N ALA A 399 7.29 21.55 -15.87
CA ALA A 399 8.68 21.93 -16.12
C ALA A 399 9.49 20.75 -16.66
N TYR A 400 9.16 19.54 -16.20
CA TYR A 400 9.81 18.32 -16.69
C TYR A 400 8.89 17.09 -16.55
N TYR A 401 9.33 16.00 -17.17
CA TYR A 401 8.69 14.70 -17.12
C TYR A 401 9.66 13.62 -16.65
N GLN A 402 9.09 12.55 -16.12
CA GLN A 402 9.78 11.32 -15.76
C GLN A 402 9.21 10.17 -16.58
N LEU A 403 10.07 9.43 -17.26
CA LEU A 403 9.73 8.24 -18.02
C LEU A 403 9.99 6.99 -17.18
N GLU A 404 8.96 6.16 -17.05
CA GLU A 404 9.04 4.86 -16.40
C GLU A 404 8.76 3.74 -17.40
N MET A 405 9.44 2.60 -17.24
CA MET A 405 9.23 1.42 -18.07
C MET A 405 9.31 0.15 -17.22
N GLY A 406 8.63 -0.90 -17.69
CA GLY A 406 8.58 -2.19 -17.04
C GLY A 406 8.24 -3.32 -18.00
N SER A 407 8.63 -4.54 -17.67
CA SER A 407 8.22 -5.74 -18.39
C SER A 407 6.80 -6.17 -18.00
N VAL A 408 6.01 -6.60 -18.97
CA VAL A 408 4.65 -7.12 -18.77
C VAL A 408 4.70 -8.63 -18.58
N GLN A 409 4.02 -9.12 -17.55
CA GLN A 409 3.79 -10.54 -17.29
C GLN A 409 2.30 -10.85 -17.48
N ARG A 410 1.96 -11.59 -18.54
CA ARG A 410 0.59 -12.05 -18.79
C ARG A 410 0.38 -13.44 -18.17
N ARG A 411 -0.64 -13.58 -17.33
CA ARG A 411 -1.11 -14.84 -16.72
C ARG A 411 -2.56 -15.09 -17.12
N GLU A 412 -3.03 -16.33 -17.04
CA GLU A 412 -4.42 -16.69 -17.39
C GLU A 412 -5.46 -15.81 -16.66
N ASN A 413 -5.16 -15.39 -15.44
CA ASN A 413 -6.04 -14.60 -14.58
C ASN A 413 -5.69 -13.09 -14.49
N GLY A 414 -4.71 -12.57 -15.25
CA GLY A 414 -4.32 -11.16 -15.08
C GLY A 414 -3.10 -10.69 -15.88
N VAL A 415 -2.85 -9.39 -15.82
CA VAL A 415 -1.62 -8.77 -16.33
C VAL A 415 -0.94 -8.10 -15.15
N GLY A 416 0.30 -8.51 -14.85
CA GLY A 416 1.13 -7.88 -13.85
C GLY A 416 2.30 -7.17 -14.49
N TYR A 417 2.64 -5.98 -14.01
CA TYR A 417 3.89 -5.32 -14.38
C TYR A 417 4.37 -4.46 -13.23
N GLY A 418 5.68 -4.26 -13.13
CA GLY A 418 6.29 -3.23 -12.30
C GLY A 418 7.04 -2.28 -13.20
N SER A 419 6.80 -0.97 -13.07
CA SER A 419 7.56 0.04 -13.80
C SER A 419 8.64 0.64 -12.91
N SER A 420 9.67 1.18 -13.54
CA SER A 420 10.76 1.86 -12.86
C SER A 420 11.24 3.04 -13.70
N VAL A 421 11.68 4.12 -13.04
CA VAL A 421 12.18 5.32 -13.72
C VAL A 421 13.39 5.00 -14.62
N VAL A 422 13.26 5.21 -15.92
CA VAL A 422 14.33 5.03 -16.91
C VAL A 422 15.04 6.35 -17.18
N LYS A 423 14.27 7.44 -17.26
CA LYS A 423 14.82 8.78 -17.46
C LYS A 423 14.03 9.78 -16.63
N ASP A 424 14.73 10.73 -16.04
CA ASP A 424 14.14 11.79 -15.23
C ASP A 424 14.52 13.17 -15.77
N LYS A 425 13.82 14.20 -15.31
CA LYS A 425 14.05 15.61 -15.67
C LYS A 425 14.02 15.86 -17.20
N ILE A 426 13.12 15.18 -17.92
CA ILE A 426 12.93 15.36 -19.37
C ILE A 426 12.20 16.69 -19.60
N PRO A 427 12.81 17.70 -20.27
CA PRO A 427 12.25 19.04 -20.36
C PRO A 427 11.18 19.21 -21.46
N SER A 428 10.87 18.16 -22.21
CA SER A 428 9.93 18.20 -23.33
C SER A 428 9.01 16.99 -23.34
N ASN A 429 7.92 17.04 -24.09
CA ASN A 429 6.92 15.97 -24.19
C ASN A 429 7.31 14.84 -25.18
N LYS A 430 8.60 14.76 -25.53
CA LYS A 430 9.17 13.75 -26.41
C LYS A 430 10.58 13.41 -25.95
N ILE A 431 10.94 12.13 -26.03
CA ILE A 431 12.31 11.68 -25.81
C ILE A 431 12.64 10.53 -26.74
N THR A 432 13.87 10.49 -27.24
CA THR A 432 14.42 9.33 -27.95
C THR A 432 15.49 8.71 -27.07
N LEU A 433 15.27 7.47 -26.67
CA LEU A 433 16.24 6.66 -25.96
C LEU A 433 17.13 5.94 -26.97
N THR A 434 18.44 5.98 -26.72
CA THR A 434 19.42 5.23 -27.49
C THR A 434 19.44 3.76 -27.06
N GLN A 435 20.10 2.90 -27.83
CA GLN A 435 20.39 1.52 -27.41
C GLN A 435 21.08 1.48 -26.03
N ALA A 436 21.95 2.44 -25.74
CA ALA A 436 22.63 2.55 -24.45
C ALA A 436 21.72 2.91 -23.29
N ASP A 437 20.66 3.69 -23.53
CA ASP A 437 19.64 3.99 -22.51
C ASP A 437 18.76 2.76 -22.23
N LEU A 438 18.46 1.94 -23.25
CA LEU A 438 17.60 0.76 -23.13
C LEU A 438 18.31 -0.45 -22.51
N ALA A 439 19.63 -0.58 -22.76
CA ALA A 439 20.48 -1.64 -22.22
C ALA A 439 20.84 -1.44 -20.74
N GLN A 440 20.40 -0.33 -20.13
CA GLN A 440 20.57 -0.11 -18.70
C GLN A 440 19.76 -1.15 -17.93
N SER A 441 20.34 -1.71 -16.88
CA SER A 441 19.67 -2.65 -15.98
C SER A 441 19.69 -2.07 -14.57
N LYS A 442 18.55 -2.07 -13.88
CA LYS A 442 18.44 -1.60 -12.49
C LYS A 442 18.98 -2.59 -11.45
N GLY A 443 19.51 -3.71 -11.91
CA GLY A 443 20.01 -4.80 -11.09
C GLY A 443 19.98 -6.10 -11.88
N ILE A 444 20.73 -7.07 -11.41
CA ILE A 444 20.69 -8.44 -11.91
C ILE A 444 19.88 -9.27 -10.93
N SER A 445 18.91 -10.01 -11.46
CA SER A 445 18.10 -10.93 -10.66
C SER A 445 18.79 -12.28 -10.60
N LEU A 446 18.67 -12.94 -9.45
CA LEU A 446 19.23 -14.26 -9.19
C LEU A 446 18.09 -15.21 -8.80
N ASP A 447 18.18 -16.45 -9.23
CA ASP A 447 17.39 -17.57 -8.72
C ASP A 447 18.32 -18.69 -8.23
N ASP A 448 17.75 -19.84 -7.89
CA ASP A 448 18.48 -20.99 -7.36
C ASP A 448 19.54 -21.53 -8.34
N GLU A 449 19.39 -21.24 -9.64
CA GLU A 449 20.32 -21.63 -10.71
C GLU A 449 21.34 -20.53 -11.05
N GLY A 450 21.32 -19.39 -10.34
CA GLY A 450 22.24 -18.28 -10.54
C GLY A 450 21.58 -17.08 -11.23
N VAL A 451 22.27 -16.43 -12.16
CA VAL A 451 21.75 -15.21 -12.82
C VAL A 451 20.54 -15.56 -13.69
N ILE A 452 19.47 -14.77 -13.61
CA ILE A 452 18.30 -14.90 -14.49
C ILE A 452 18.63 -14.28 -15.86
N PRO A 453 18.50 -15.02 -16.99
CA PRO A 453 18.91 -14.56 -18.32
C PRO A 453 18.36 -13.20 -18.74
N SER A 454 17.05 -12.97 -18.57
CA SER A 454 16.39 -11.73 -19.00
C SER A 454 16.96 -10.47 -18.33
N SER A 455 17.46 -10.60 -17.09
CA SER A 455 18.05 -9.47 -16.36
C SER A 455 19.39 -8.99 -16.91
N LEU A 456 20.06 -9.81 -17.74
CA LEU A 456 21.35 -9.47 -18.37
C LEU A 456 21.22 -8.52 -19.57
N PHE A 457 20.04 -8.46 -20.20
CA PHE A 457 19.82 -7.70 -21.43
C PHE A 457 19.55 -6.21 -21.17
N GLY A 458 18.86 -5.88 -20.07
CA GLY A 458 18.49 -4.50 -19.72
C GLY A 458 17.02 -4.36 -19.32
N ILE A 459 16.53 -3.12 -19.31
CA ILE A 459 15.11 -2.81 -19.11
C ILE A 459 14.25 -3.37 -20.25
N VAL A 460 14.81 -3.36 -21.47
CA VAL A 460 14.20 -3.93 -22.68
C VAL A 460 15.06 -5.10 -23.15
N PHE A 461 14.42 -6.24 -23.42
CA PHE A 461 15.05 -7.47 -23.86
C PHE A 461 14.30 -8.07 -25.06
N PRO A 462 14.94 -8.89 -25.91
CA PRO A 462 14.29 -9.53 -27.07
C PRO A 462 13.14 -10.45 -26.67
N GLY A 463 12.08 -10.50 -27.48
CA GLY A 463 10.88 -11.32 -27.23
C GLY A 463 9.98 -10.80 -26.11
N GLY A 464 10.29 -9.63 -25.54
CA GLY A 464 9.57 -9.08 -24.40
C GLY A 464 8.40 -8.19 -24.80
N GLU A 465 7.41 -8.11 -23.91
CA GLU A 465 6.39 -7.07 -23.89
C GLU A 465 6.70 -6.08 -22.77
N PHE A 466 6.65 -4.79 -23.11
CA PHE A 466 7.00 -3.71 -22.20
C PHE A 466 5.88 -2.70 -22.12
N VAL A 467 5.69 -2.15 -20.93
CA VAL A 467 4.79 -1.02 -20.66
C VAL A 467 5.64 0.19 -20.30
N TRP A 468 5.16 1.37 -20.68
CA TRP A 468 5.82 2.63 -20.35
C TRP A 468 4.81 3.66 -19.88
N ASN A 469 5.26 4.51 -18.95
CA ASN A 469 4.44 5.53 -18.30
C ASN A 469 5.20 6.85 -18.18
N ILE A 470 4.47 7.96 -18.13
CA ILE A 470 5.01 9.30 -17.92
C ILE A 470 4.40 9.89 -16.65
N LYS A 471 5.22 10.59 -15.87
CA LYS A 471 4.80 11.49 -14.79
C LYS A 471 5.26 12.91 -15.11
N ALA A 472 4.43 13.91 -14.81
CA ALA A 472 4.71 15.32 -15.03
C ALA A 472 4.93 16.05 -13.71
N PHE A 473 5.87 16.99 -13.69
CA PHE A 473 6.23 17.76 -12.50
C PHE A 473 6.46 19.23 -12.84
N ASP A 474 6.16 20.13 -11.90
CA ASP A 474 6.48 21.56 -12.02
C ASP A 474 7.95 21.87 -11.64
N ARG A 475 8.30 23.15 -11.50
CA ARG A 475 9.66 23.60 -11.16
C ARG A 475 10.04 23.36 -9.70
N ASP A 476 9.05 23.17 -8.83
CA ASP A 476 9.21 22.95 -7.40
C ASP A 476 9.10 21.45 -7.07
N ASP A 477 9.21 20.59 -8.08
CA ASP A 477 9.11 19.13 -8.02
C ASP A 477 7.73 18.60 -7.56
N ASN A 478 6.68 19.42 -7.65
CA ASN A 478 5.32 18.97 -7.34
C ASN A 478 4.78 18.10 -8.48
N PHE A 479 4.16 16.99 -8.12
CA PHE A 479 3.49 16.08 -9.06
C PHE A 479 2.24 16.72 -9.67
N LEU A 480 2.15 16.72 -11.01
CA LEU A 480 1.05 17.35 -11.76
C LEU A 480 0.09 16.37 -12.42
N ALA A 481 0.59 15.25 -12.95
CA ALA A 481 -0.22 14.23 -13.65
C ALA A 481 0.63 12.99 -13.97
N GLU A 482 -0.03 11.90 -14.38
CA GLU A 482 0.62 10.69 -14.91
C GLU A 482 -0.19 10.02 -16.01
N SER A 483 0.41 9.11 -16.76
CA SER A 483 -0.28 8.29 -17.77
C SER A 483 -0.80 6.94 -17.25
N SER A 484 -0.24 6.41 -16.15
CA SER A 484 -0.58 5.07 -15.64
C SER A 484 -1.91 5.02 -14.91
N GLY A 485 -2.22 6.01 -14.08
CA GLY A 485 -3.34 5.95 -13.15
C GLY A 485 -3.20 4.80 -12.14
N TYR A 486 -4.33 4.32 -11.62
CA TYR A 486 -4.35 3.30 -10.56
C TYR A 486 -4.56 1.90 -11.16
N GLN A 487 -3.48 1.10 -11.16
CA GLN A 487 -3.31 -0.16 -11.91
C GLN A 487 -4.38 -1.25 -11.69
N PHE A 488 -5.17 -1.19 -10.62
CA PHE A 488 -6.21 -2.18 -10.28
C PHE A 488 -7.43 -2.16 -11.23
N HIS A 489 -7.55 -1.16 -12.11
CA HIS A 489 -8.71 -0.94 -12.98
C HIS A 489 -8.37 -0.60 -14.43
N ILE A 490 -7.11 -0.74 -14.84
CA ILE A 490 -6.73 -0.45 -16.22
C ILE A 490 -7.15 -1.63 -17.09
N ASP A 491 -7.99 -1.36 -18.09
CA ASP A 491 -8.28 -2.31 -19.16
C ASP A 491 -6.94 -2.75 -19.79
N LYS A 492 -6.76 -4.06 -19.94
CA LYS A 492 -5.56 -4.67 -20.54
C LYS A 492 -5.28 -4.12 -21.95
N GLU A 493 -6.29 -3.54 -22.60
CA GLU A 493 -6.17 -2.89 -23.89
C GLU A 493 -5.75 -1.41 -23.85
N LYS A 494 -5.90 -0.74 -22.71
CA LYS A 494 -5.52 0.67 -22.51
C LYS A 494 -4.04 0.86 -22.11
N LEU A 495 -3.30 -0.21 -21.83
CA LEU A 495 -1.88 -0.11 -21.47
C LEU A 495 -1.05 0.40 -22.66
N SER A 496 -0.20 1.39 -22.41
CA SER A 496 0.79 1.88 -23.37
C SER A 496 1.94 0.88 -23.46
N THR A 497 1.84 -0.06 -24.41
CA THR A 497 2.83 -1.13 -24.57
C THR A 497 3.61 -1.05 -25.87
N PHE A 498 4.74 -1.76 -25.92
CA PHE A 498 5.44 -2.11 -27.14
C PHE A 498 6.09 -3.49 -26.98
N PHE A 499 6.46 -4.10 -28.10
CA PHE A 499 6.97 -5.46 -28.19
C PHE A 499 8.32 -5.47 -28.89
N THR A 500 9.12 -6.47 -28.56
CA THR A 500 10.39 -6.74 -29.23
C THR A 500 10.37 -8.15 -29.80
N SER A 501 10.98 -8.34 -30.97
CA SER A 501 11.06 -9.66 -31.62
C SER A 501 12.25 -10.48 -31.11
N ASP A 502 12.12 -11.80 -31.15
CA ASP A 502 13.23 -12.75 -30.97
C ASP A 502 14.09 -12.92 -32.23
N GLU A 503 13.62 -12.44 -33.38
CA GLU A 503 14.31 -12.59 -34.67
C GLU A 503 15.69 -11.89 -34.71
N GLY A 504 15.90 -10.91 -33.84
CA GLY A 504 17.19 -10.20 -33.70
C GLY A 504 18.23 -10.89 -32.81
N LEU A 505 17.87 -12.01 -32.16
CA LEU A 505 18.78 -12.74 -31.27
C LEU A 505 19.95 -13.36 -32.06
N ILE A 506 21.17 -12.96 -31.74
CA ILE A 506 22.38 -13.65 -32.23
C ILE A 506 22.62 -14.93 -31.42
N ASP A 507 23.45 -15.85 -31.93
CA ASP A 507 23.64 -17.16 -31.29
C ASP A 507 24.15 -17.05 -29.83
N GLY A 508 24.99 -16.04 -29.55
CA GLY A 508 25.39 -15.73 -28.17
C GLY A 508 24.22 -15.43 -27.24
N ASP A 509 23.21 -14.68 -27.70
CA ASP A 509 22.04 -14.34 -26.88
C ASP A 509 21.18 -15.57 -26.60
N ARG A 510 21.04 -16.47 -27.59
CA ARG A 510 20.31 -17.74 -27.41
C ARG A 510 20.98 -18.62 -26.36
N LEU A 511 22.31 -18.69 -26.38
CA LEU A 511 23.09 -19.39 -25.34
C LEU A 511 22.87 -18.76 -23.96
N VAL A 512 22.77 -17.43 -23.85
CA VAL A 512 22.42 -16.76 -22.59
C VAL A 512 21.02 -17.16 -22.12
N LEU A 513 20.02 -17.14 -23.00
CA LEU A 513 18.65 -17.56 -22.69
C LEU A 513 18.56 -19.03 -22.23
N GLU A 514 19.42 -19.89 -22.77
CA GLU A 514 19.58 -21.30 -22.37
C GLU A 514 20.48 -21.49 -21.12
N ARG A 515 20.92 -20.41 -20.46
CA ARG A 515 21.87 -20.41 -19.31
C ARG A 515 23.25 -21.02 -19.61
N LYS A 516 23.62 -21.20 -20.87
CA LYS A 516 24.94 -21.66 -21.32
C LYS A 516 25.95 -20.51 -21.32
N TYR A 517 26.16 -19.89 -20.16
CA TYR A 517 26.91 -18.63 -20.03
C TYR A 517 28.37 -18.73 -20.48
N ASP A 518 29.05 -19.85 -20.22
CA ASP A 518 30.45 -20.01 -20.62
C ASP A 518 30.62 -20.17 -22.14
N GLU A 519 29.67 -20.86 -22.78
CA GLU A 519 29.60 -20.96 -24.24
C GLU A 519 29.26 -19.60 -24.85
N ALA A 520 28.32 -18.86 -24.27
CA ALA A 520 27.98 -17.50 -24.68
C ALA A 520 29.17 -16.55 -24.59
N ILE A 521 29.92 -16.57 -23.48
CA ILE A 521 31.15 -15.77 -23.30
C ILE A 521 32.15 -16.09 -24.41
N THR A 522 32.40 -17.37 -24.68
CA THR A 522 33.33 -17.80 -25.74
C THR A 522 32.89 -17.30 -27.11
N TRP A 523 31.59 -17.37 -27.39
CA TRP A 523 30.99 -16.88 -28.63
C TRP A 523 31.14 -15.36 -28.77
N TYR A 524 30.83 -14.60 -27.71
CA TYR A 524 30.96 -13.15 -27.70
C TYR A 524 32.41 -12.68 -27.82
N GLU A 525 33.36 -13.32 -27.13
CA GLU A 525 34.78 -13.00 -27.27
C GLU A 525 35.27 -13.22 -28.71
N LYS A 526 34.80 -14.28 -29.39
CA LYS A 526 35.09 -14.51 -30.80
C LYS A 526 34.47 -13.41 -31.68
N TYR A 527 33.21 -13.03 -31.42
CA TYR A 527 32.53 -11.98 -32.18
C TYR A 527 33.26 -10.63 -32.08
N LEU A 528 33.76 -10.26 -30.89
CA LEU A 528 34.51 -9.02 -30.69
C LEU A 528 35.88 -8.99 -31.39
N GLN A 529 36.39 -10.11 -31.88
CA GLN A 529 37.58 -10.12 -32.73
C GLN A 529 37.27 -9.56 -34.13
N GLU A 530 36.02 -9.68 -34.59
CA GLU A 530 35.56 -9.18 -35.89
C GLU A 530 35.02 -7.74 -35.78
N ASP A 531 34.22 -7.46 -34.75
CA ASP A 531 33.72 -6.12 -34.44
C ASP A 531 33.98 -5.78 -32.96
N SER A 532 35.16 -5.20 -32.71
CA SER A 532 35.61 -4.85 -31.36
C SER A 532 34.82 -3.73 -30.69
N SER A 533 33.96 -3.03 -31.45
CA SER A 533 33.16 -1.91 -30.97
C SER A 533 31.67 -2.26 -30.83
N ASN A 534 31.29 -3.52 -31.04
CA ASN A 534 29.90 -3.92 -31.00
C ASN A 534 29.28 -3.71 -29.62
N PHE A 535 28.42 -2.69 -29.52
CA PHE A 535 27.85 -2.25 -28.25
C PHE A 535 27.08 -3.36 -27.52
N HIS A 536 26.19 -4.07 -28.22
CA HIS A 536 25.35 -5.12 -27.62
C HIS A 536 26.20 -6.25 -27.04
N VAL A 537 27.14 -6.76 -27.83
CA VAL A 537 28.04 -7.84 -27.41
C VAL A 537 28.93 -7.41 -26.24
N LEU A 538 29.47 -6.18 -26.28
CA LEU A 538 30.25 -5.64 -25.18
C LEU A 538 29.41 -5.54 -23.89
N ASN A 539 28.17 -5.07 -23.97
CA ASN A 539 27.27 -4.97 -22.82
C ASN A 539 26.96 -6.35 -22.22
N MET A 540 26.59 -7.32 -23.06
CA MET A 540 26.32 -8.69 -22.62
C MET A 540 27.56 -9.34 -21.99
N LEU A 541 28.72 -9.20 -22.62
CA LEU A 541 29.98 -9.75 -22.14
C LEU A 541 30.39 -9.11 -20.81
N SER A 542 30.26 -7.79 -20.67
CA SER A 542 30.55 -7.07 -19.42
C SER A 542 29.67 -7.56 -18.26
N ASN A 543 28.37 -7.73 -18.51
CA ASN A 543 27.44 -8.24 -17.49
C ASN A 543 27.81 -9.69 -17.10
N LEU A 544 28.11 -10.56 -18.07
CA LEU A 544 28.50 -11.95 -17.81
C LEU A 544 29.82 -12.05 -17.03
N TYR A 545 30.82 -11.22 -17.35
CA TYR A 545 32.07 -11.21 -16.58
C TYR A 545 31.88 -10.69 -15.14
N ASN A 546 31.02 -9.69 -14.96
CA ASN A 546 30.77 -9.11 -13.65
C ASN A 546 30.00 -10.06 -12.73
N TYR A 547 28.89 -10.63 -13.22
CA TYR A 547 27.93 -11.33 -12.37
C TYR A 547 28.10 -12.86 -12.37
N HIS A 548 28.48 -13.45 -13.50
CA HIS A 548 28.68 -14.90 -13.62
C HIS A 548 30.14 -15.30 -13.33
N LYS A 549 31.10 -14.80 -14.11
CA LYS A 549 32.53 -15.16 -13.92
C LYS A 549 33.17 -14.49 -12.69
N LYS A 550 32.67 -13.32 -12.29
CA LYS A 550 33.24 -12.46 -11.23
C LYS A 550 34.72 -12.11 -11.49
N ASP A 551 35.06 -11.90 -12.77
CA ASP A 551 36.39 -11.43 -13.18
C ASP A 551 36.38 -9.91 -13.30
N TRP A 552 36.88 -9.24 -12.27
CA TRP A 552 36.86 -7.78 -12.19
C TRP A 552 37.76 -7.11 -13.23
N LYS A 553 38.82 -7.78 -13.73
CA LYS A 553 39.73 -7.20 -14.73
C LYS A 553 39.04 -7.09 -16.08
N LYS A 554 38.50 -8.21 -16.55
CA LYS A 554 37.71 -8.24 -17.79
C LYS A 554 36.47 -7.35 -17.69
N THR A 555 35.81 -7.33 -16.53
CA THR A 555 34.69 -6.43 -16.26
C THR A 555 35.08 -4.96 -16.42
N LYS A 556 36.20 -4.56 -15.82
CA LYS A 556 36.76 -3.20 -15.93
C LYS A 556 37.04 -2.84 -17.39
N ASP A 557 37.79 -3.68 -18.09
CA ASP A 557 38.21 -3.43 -19.47
C ASP A 557 37.01 -3.19 -20.39
N TYR A 558 35.97 -4.04 -20.30
CA TYR A 558 34.80 -3.92 -21.16
C TYR A 558 33.86 -2.78 -20.76
N TYR A 559 33.65 -2.51 -19.47
CA TYR A 559 32.86 -1.33 -19.07
C TYR A 559 33.57 0.00 -19.36
N GLU A 560 34.90 0.05 -19.27
CA GLU A 560 35.67 1.22 -19.72
C GLU A 560 35.51 1.43 -21.23
N LEU A 561 35.57 0.36 -22.02
CA LEU A 561 35.34 0.45 -23.46
C LEU A 561 33.91 0.94 -23.77
N LEU A 562 32.89 0.40 -23.09
CA LEU A 562 31.51 0.86 -23.24
C LEU A 562 31.33 2.33 -22.84
N TYR A 563 31.96 2.76 -21.75
CA TYR A 563 31.95 4.15 -21.33
C TYR A 563 32.61 5.05 -22.38
N ASN A 564 33.76 4.66 -22.92
CA ASN A 564 34.45 5.44 -23.96
C ASN A 564 33.69 5.49 -25.28
N LEU A 565 32.98 4.42 -25.65
CA LEU A 565 32.18 4.36 -26.88
C LEU A 565 30.90 5.21 -26.80
N THR A 566 30.26 5.21 -25.63
CA THR A 566 28.92 5.82 -25.46
C THR A 566 28.97 7.18 -24.78
N ASN A 567 30.04 7.48 -24.04
CA ASN A 567 30.11 8.56 -23.06
C ASN A 567 28.90 8.55 -22.08
N SER A 568 28.30 7.38 -21.84
CA SER A 568 27.11 7.24 -21.01
C SER A 568 27.51 7.06 -19.55
N GLN A 569 26.96 7.92 -18.70
CA GLN A 569 27.22 7.91 -17.27
C GLN A 569 26.89 6.57 -16.61
N VAL A 570 25.90 5.85 -17.13
CA VAL A 570 25.50 4.56 -16.55
C VAL A 570 26.60 3.51 -16.66
N TYR A 571 27.42 3.55 -17.71
CA TYR A 571 28.58 2.65 -17.78
C TYR A 571 29.70 3.07 -16.84
N LEU A 572 29.83 4.38 -16.55
CA LEU A 572 30.73 4.88 -15.51
C LEU A 572 30.29 4.41 -14.12
N GLU A 573 28.99 4.46 -13.83
CA GLU A 573 28.40 3.94 -12.60
C GLU A 573 28.62 2.43 -12.49
N LYS A 574 28.29 1.64 -13.52
CA LYS A 574 28.50 0.18 -13.54
C LYS A 574 29.97 -0.19 -13.35
N LEU A 575 30.88 0.55 -13.98
CA LEU A 575 32.32 0.40 -13.80
C LEU A 575 32.74 0.68 -12.34
N ALA A 576 32.36 1.82 -11.80
CA ALA A 576 32.70 2.22 -10.44
C ALA A 576 32.17 1.23 -9.39
N LEU A 577 30.91 0.81 -9.54
CA LEU A 577 30.25 -0.11 -8.61
C LEU A 577 30.72 -1.56 -8.73
N SER A 578 31.06 -2.02 -9.93
CA SER A 578 31.63 -3.36 -10.11
C SER A 578 33.02 -3.48 -9.46
N LEU A 579 33.89 -2.48 -9.67
CA LEU A 579 35.19 -2.40 -8.99
C LEU A 579 35.05 -2.32 -7.47
N TYR A 580 34.13 -1.46 -6.99
CA TYR A 580 33.83 -1.34 -5.56
C TYR A 580 33.33 -2.68 -4.97
N SER A 581 32.39 -3.34 -5.64
CA SER A 581 31.82 -4.62 -5.21
C SER A 581 32.85 -5.78 -5.24
N ALA A 582 33.82 -5.70 -6.15
CA ALA A 582 34.96 -6.62 -6.22
C ALA A 582 36.06 -6.31 -5.20
N GLY A 583 35.86 -5.31 -4.33
CA GLY A 583 36.84 -4.88 -3.33
C GLY A 583 38.05 -4.14 -3.90
N GLN A 584 38.01 -3.73 -5.16
CA GLN A 584 39.09 -2.98 -5.83
C GLN A 584 38.92 -1.48 -5.57
N TYR A 585 38.94 -1.08 -4.30
CA TYR A 585 38.56 0.28 -3.88
C TYR A 585 39.46 1.37 -4.46
N GLN A 586 40.78 1.12 -4.57
CA GLN A 586 41.73 2.07 -5.15
C GLN A 586 41.48 2.31 -6.64
N GLU A 587 41.15 1.25 -7.38
CA GLU A 587 40.80 1.38 -8.80
C GLU A 587 39.42 2.01 -8.99
N ALA A 588 38.48 1.79 -8.05
CA ALA A 588 37.15 2.39 -8.09
C ALA A 588 37.16 3.91 -7.82
N LEU A 589 38.11 4.41 -7.00
CA LEU A 589 38.18 5.82 -6.59
C LEU A 589 38.05 6.85 -7.71
N PRO A 590 38.88 6.83 -8.79
CA PRO A 590 38.78 7.82 -9.85
C PRO A 590 37.41 7.83 -10.55
N TYR A 591 36.78 6.66 -10.69
CA TYR A 591 35.46 6.53 -11.30
C TYR A 591 34.37 7.01 -10.34
N LEU A 592 34.40 6.60 -9.07
CA LEU A 592 33.45 7.04 -8.05
C LEU A 592 33.45 8.56 -7.86
N LYS A 593 34.62 9.23 -7.96
CA LYS A 593 34.70 10.70 -7.94
C LYS A 593 33.87 11.33 -9.06
N LYS A 594 34.08 10.87 -10.30
CA LYS A 594 33.32 11.34 -11.46
C LYS A 594 31.82 11.04 -11.34
N VAL A 595 31.47 9.89 -10.79
CA VAL A 595 30.07 9.49 -10.56
C VAL A 595 29.39 10.43 -9.54
N VAL A 596 30.06 10.77 -8.45
CA VAL A 596 29.54 11.69 -7.42
C VAL A 596 29.43 13.13 -7.92
N GLU A 597 30.31 13.57 -8.81
CA GLU A 597 30.24 14.90 -9.43
C GLU A 597 28.95 15.09 -10.27
N ASP A 598 28.50 14.03 -10.94
CA ASP A 598 27.26 14.01 -11.73
C ASP A 598 26.01 13.77 -10.86
N HIS A 599 26.07 12.81 -9.92
CA HIS A 599 24.97 12.48 -9.01
C HIS A 599 25.15 13.12 -7.63
N GLN A 600 25.24 14.44 -7.59
CA GLN A 600 25.40 15.18 -6.33
C GLN A 600 24.27 14.82 -5.35
N GLY A 601 24.64 14.39 -4.14
CA GLY A 601 23.66 14.03 -3.11
C GLY A 601 23.12 12.60 -3.19
N ASN A 602 23.56 11.74 -4.13
CA ASN A 602 23.19 10.33 -4.10
C ASN A 602 23.93 9.62 -2.96
N TRP A 603 23.18 9.19 -1.94
CA TRP A 603 23.74 8.62 -0.71
C TRP A 603 24.61 7.40 -0.94
N TYR A 604 24.28 6.56 -1.92
CA TYR A 604 24.95 5.29 -2.18
C TYR A 604 26.33 5.52 -2.81
N PHE A 605 26.43 6.41 -3.78
CA PHE A 605 27.71 6.78 -4.38
C PHE A 605 28.59 7.56 -3.41
N LEU A 606 28.01 8.48 -2.63
CA LEU A 606 28.73 9.21 -1.57
C LEU A 606 29.28 8.25 -0.51
N ASN A 607 28.50 7.26 -0.08
CA ASN A 607 28.96 6.26 0.88
C ASN A 607 30.09 5.39 0.30
N SER A 608 29.91 4.91 -0.94
CA SER A 608 30.92 4.09 -1.63
C SER A 608 32.24 4.85 -1.81
N LEU A 609 32.17 6.12 -2.22
CA LEU A 609 33.33 6.99 -2.37
C LEU A 609 34.00 7.27 -1.01
N GLY A 610 33.22 7.59 0.02
CA GLY A 610 33.72 7.84 1.37
C GLY A 610 34.49 6.63 1.94
N ARG A 611 33.93 5.43 1.78
CA ARG A 611 34.61 4.18 2.17
C ARG A 611 35.87 3.95 1.36
N SER A 612 35.83 4.11 0.05
CA SER A 612 37.03 3.94 -0.78
C SER A 612 38.18 4.86 -0.36
N TYR A 613 37.91 6.11 0.01
CA TYR A 613 38.93 7.03 0.55
C TYR A 613 39.50 6.58 1.90
N ILE A 614 38.64 6.07 2.80
CA ILE A 614 39.10 5.53 4.09
C ILE A 614 40.06 4.34 3.87
N ILE A 615 39.72 3.48 2.90
CA ILE A 615 40.51 2.30 2.57
C ILE A 615 41.86 2.69 1.96
N ASP A 616 41.86 3.72 1.09
CA ASP A 616 43.07 4.31 0.49
C ASP A 616 43.92 5.10 1.50
N GLY A 617 43.37 5.43 2.67
CA GLY A 617 44.07 6.09 3.78
C GLY A 617 43.79 7.59 3.91
N ASP A 618 43.01 8.20 3.01
CA ASP A 618 42.58 9.60 3.12
C ASP A 618 41.32 9.71 4.00
N LEU A 619 41.55 9.65 5.31
CA LEU A 619 40.49 9.72 6.32
C LEU A 619 39.69 11.03 6.27
N LYS A 620 40.35 12.14 5.91
CA LYS A 620 39.72 13.46 5.87
C LYS A 620 38.68 13.51 4.77
N GLN A 621 39.04 13.02 3.59
CA GLN A 621 38.12 13.00 2.47
C GLN A 621 37.02 11.94 2.64
N GLY A 622 37.37 10.79 3.25
CA GLY A 622 36.41 9.77 3.65
C GLY A 622 35.34 10.30 4.61
N GLU A 623 35.76 11.01 5.66
CA GLU A 623 34.85 11.64 6.64
C GLU A 623 33.90 12.65 5.98
N LYS A 624 34.42 13.48 5.07
CA LYS A 624 33.62 14.46 4.32
C LYS A 624 32.47 13.78 3.56
N TYR A 625 32.77 12.78 2.74
CA TYR A 625 31.75 12.15 1.88
C TYR A 625 30.79 11.25 2.66
N LEU A 626 31.23 10.61 3.75
CA LEU A 626 30.31 9.92 4.65
C LEU A 626 29.36 10.90 5.34
N ALA A 627 29.83 12.08 5.77
CA ALA A 627 28.98 13.11 6.35
C ALA A 627 27.94 13.62 5.34
N GLU A 628 28.34 13.88 4.09
CA GLU A 628 27.43 14.25 3.00
C GLU A 628 26.40 13.16 2.72
N SER A 629 26.82 11.88 2.67
CA SER A 629 25.91 10.75 2.50
C SER A 629 24.87 10.68 3.63
N VAL A 630 25.29 10.87 4.89
CA VAL A 630 24.38 10.86 6.05
C VAL A 630 23.40 12.03 6.02
N ALA A 631 23.83 13.21 5.52
CA ALA A 631 22.97 14.40 5.42
C ALA A 631 21.78 14.21 4.47
N THR A 632 21.85 13.25 3.54
CA THR A 632 20.73 12.91 2.63
C THR A 632 19.54 12.26 3.35
N GLY A 633 19.75 11.73 4.56
CA GLY A 633 18.73 10.99 5.32
C GLY A 633 18.48 9.54 4.84
N GLN A 634 19.08 9.08 3.75
CA GLN A 634 18.77 7.79 3.10
C GLN A 634 19.82 6.67 3.33
N CYS A 635 20.95 6.96 3.97
CA CYS A 635 22.04 6.00 4.20
C CYS A 635 21.97 5.30 5.56
N SER A 636 22.38 4.02 5.63
CA SER A 636 22.75 3.38 6.90
C SER A 636 23.96 4.11 7.48
N ARG A 637 23.77 4.85 8.56
CA ARG A 637 24.79 5.77 9.11
C ARG A 637 25.96 5.06 9.80
N ILE A 638 26.02 3.73 9.70
CA ILE A 638 26.91 2.87 10.47
C ILE A 638 28.38 3.09 10.15
N ASP A 639 28.75 3.22 8.87
CA ASP A 639 30.15 3.47 8.46
C ASP A 639 30.67 4.80 9.05
N PHE A 640 29.80 5.81 9.13
CA PHE A 640 30.13 7.10 9.74
C PHE A 640 30.20 7.03 11.28
N VAL A 641 29.30 6.26 11.91
CA VAL A 641 29.34 5.97 13.35
C VAL A 641 30.64 5.26 13.74
N ILE A 642 31.03 4.22 13.00
CA ILE A 642 32.28 3.47 13.21
C ILE A 642 33.48 4.40 13.05
N LEU A 643 33.50 5.25 12.02
CA LEU A 643 34.58 6.22 11.82
C LEU A 643 34.69 7.21 12.99
N LYS A 644 33.58 7.75 13.50
CA LYS A 644 33.60 8.68 14.65
C LYS A 644 34.00 7.98 15.94
N ALA A 645 33.56 6.76 16.16
CA ALA A 645 34.02 5.90 17.25
C ALA A 645 35.53 5.63 17.16
N ALA A 646 36.04 5.36 15.95
CA ALA A 646 37.46 5.20 15.67
C ALA A 646 38.27 6.49 15.89
N GLN A 647 37.64 7.65 15.88
CA GLN A 647 38.28 8.92 16.24
C GLN A 647 38.16 9.26 17.74
N GLY A 648 37.53 8.40 18.54
CA GLY A 648 37.23 8.66 19.95
C GLY A 648 36.12 9.69 20.18
N LYS A 649 35.38 10.06 19.12
CA LYS A 649 34.29 11.05 19.15
C LYS A 649 32.96 10.37 19.47
N TRP A 650 32.85 9.76 20.65
CA TRP A 650 31.69 8.97 21.08
C TRP A 650 30.37 9.75 21.03
N GLN A 651 30.39 11.02 21.43
CA GLN A 651 29.23 11.89 21.40
C GLN A 651 28.71 12.15 19.97
N GLU A 652 29.62 12.32 19.01
CA GLU A 652 29.26 12.49 17.60
C GLU A 652 28.72 11.19 17.03
N ALA A 653 29.38 10.05 17.31
CA ALA A 653 28.93 8.72 16.91
C ALA A 653 27.51 8.43 17.43
N TYR A 654 27.24 8.71 18.70
CA TYR A 654 25.91 8.59 19.30
C TYR A 654 24.89 9.52 18.63
N SER A 655 25.23 10.79 18.39
CA SER A 655 24.31 11.73 17.74
C SER A 655 23.93 11.30 16.31
N ILE A 656 24.88 10.75 15.56
CA ILE A 656 24.65 10.23 14.20
C ILE A 656 23.71 9.02 14.25
N LEU A 657 23.96 8.09 15.18
CA LEU A 657 23.15 6.89 15.38
C LEU A 657 21.73 7.23 15.87
N HIS A 658 21.60 8.11 16.86
CA HIS A 658 20.31 8.51 17.46
C HIS A 658 19.39 9.25 16.49
N LYS A 659 19.96 9.92 15.49
CA LYS A 659 19.18 10.55 14.42
C LYS A 659 18.73 9.55 13.34
N LEU A 660 19.11 8.27 13.40
CA LEU A 660 18.65 7.25 12.45
C LEU A 660 17.13 7.13 12.54
N ASP A 661 16.50 6.85 11.39
CA ASP A 661 15.09 6.46 11.37
C ASP A 661 14.89 5.22 12.27
N LYS A 662 13.80 5.22 13.06
CA LYS A 662 13.46 4.14 14.02
C LYS A 662 13.49 2.76 13.36
N LYS A 663 13.14 2.69 12.07
CA LYS A 663 13.20 1.50 11.21
C LYS A 663 14.56 0.78 11.22
N TYR A 664 15.66 1.53 11.35
CA TYR A 664 17.01 0.95 11.43
C TYR A 664 17.51 0.83 12.87
N LEU A 665 16.95 1.62 13.79
CA LEU A 665 17.35 1.69 15.19
C LEU A 665 17.10 0.37 15.93
N ASN A 666 16.03 -0.38 15.64
CA ASN A 666 15.76 -1.68 16.28
C ASN A 666 16.88 -2.71 16.07
N ASN A 667 17.56 -2.68 14.91
CA ASN A 667 18.70 -3.54 14.62
C ASN A 667 20.00 -3.05 15.30
N PHE A 668 20.07 -1.79 15.72
CA PHE A 668 21.24 -1.16 16.35
C PHE A 668 21.00 -0.68 17.78
N ALA A 669 19.87 -1.02 18.41
CA ALA A 669 19.53 -0.65 19.79
C ALA A 669 20.60 -1.10 20.81
N PRO A 670 21.24 -2.28 20.65
CA PRO A 670 22.40 -2.65 21.47
C PRO A 670 23.55 -1.65 21.32
N LEU A 671 23.88 -1.25 20.09
CA LEU A 671 24.96 -0.31 19.76
C LEU A 671 24.72 1.08 20.37
N GLU A 672 23.46 1.53 20.41
CA GLU A 672 23.08 2.82 21.00
C GLU A 672 23.27 2.84 22.53
N LEU A 673 22.84 1.80 23.22
CA LEU A 673 23.04 1.65 24.67
C LEU A 673 24.54 1.62 25.00
N ILE A 674 25.33 0.87 24.22
CA ILE A 674 26.77 0.77 24.41
C ILE A 674 27.46 2.13 24.20
N LEU A 675 27.08 2.89 23.17
CA LEU A 675 27.62 4.24 22.94
C LEU A 675 27.29 5.19 24.09
N LYS A 676 26.10 5.09 24.68
CA LYS A 676 25.69 5.89 25.84
C LYS A 676 26.55 5.60 27.07
N ASP A 677 26.86 4.33 27.30
CA ASP A 677 27.74 3.91 28.40
C ASP A 677 29.20 4.36 28.15
N LEU A 678 29.70 4.25 26.91
CA LEU A 678 31.03 4.72 26.53
C LEU A 678 31.21 6.25 26.67
N ILE A 679 30.15 7.04 26.45
CA ILE A 679 30.16 8.49 26.67
C ILE A 679 30.33 8.83 28.16
N GLN A 680 29.71 8.06 29.05
CA GLN A 680 29.77 8.28 30.49
C GLN A 680 31.11 7.85 31.08
N GLU A 681 31.59 6.66 30.70
CA GLU A 681 32.82 6.10 31.25
C GLU A 681 34.10 6.76 30.71
N LYS A 682 34.05 7.35 29.51
CA LYS A 682 35.20 7.95 28.80
C LYS A 682 36.45 7.06 28.85
N PRO A 683 36.36 5.77 28.45
CA PRO A 683 37.48 4.86 28.57
C PRO A 683 38.68 5.34 27.72
N THR A 684 39.89 5.19 28.25
CA THR A 684 41.12 5.39 27.48
C THR A 684 41.24 4.30 26.42
N MET A 685 41.28 4.71 25.15
CA MET A 685 41.39 3.77 24.04
C MET A 685 42.79 3.13 24.00
N PRO A 686 42.87 1.81 23.75
CA PRO A 686 44.16 1.15 23.62
C PRO A 686 44.93 1.67 22.41
N ILE A 687 46.25 1.60 22.48
CA ILE A 687 47.14 1.94 21.36
C ILE A 687 46.78 1.03 20.17
N GLY A 688 46.47 1.63 19.01
CA GLY A 688 46.06 0.90 17.80
C GLY A 688 44.53 0.74 17.62
N TRP A 689 43.70 1.17 18.58
CA TRP A 689 42.24 1.14 18.53
C TRP A 689 41.64 1.74 17.25
N ASN A 690 42.11 2.93 16.89
CA ASN A 690 41.63 3.66 15.72
C ASN A 690 41.91 2.86 14.45
N GLN A 691 43.09 2.22 14.37
CA GLN A 691 43.51 1.41 13.24
C GLN A 691 42.66 0.13 13.13
N TYR A 692 42.27 -0.46 14.25
CA TYR A 692 41.38 -1.63 14.31
C TYR A 692 39.97 -1.34 13.75
N LEU A 693 39.31 -0.27 14.23
CA LEU A 693 37.98 0.09 13.72
C LEU A 693 38.02 0.54 12.25
N LEU A 694 39.13 1.13 11.80
CA LEU A 694 39.37 1.43 10.39
C LEU A 694 39.57 0.16 9.54
N GLU A 695 40.24 -0.88 10.09
CA GLU A 695 40.35 -2.19 9.44
C GLU A 695 38.99 -2.91 9.34
N LEU A 696 38.07 -2.72 10.30
CA LEU A 696 36.70 -3.21 10.18
C LEU A 696 35.95 -2.59 9.00
N ILE A 697 36.11 -1.28 8.77
CA ILE A 697 35.55 -0.60 7.59
C ILE A 697 36.16 -1.17 6.29
N LYS A 698 37.47 -1.49 6.31
CA LYS A 698 38.22 -2.04 5.16
C LYS A 698 37.85 -3.50 4.83
N ASN A 699 37.73 -4.36 5.83
CA ASN A 699 37.53 -5.82 5.65
C ASN A 699 36.50 -6.40 6.63
N PRO A 700 35.21 -6.10 6.46
CA PRO A 700 34.16 -6.58 7.37
C PRO A 700 34.02 -8.12 7.39
N LYS A 701 34.46 -8.82 6.33
CA LYS A 701 34.43 -10.30 6.22
C LYS A 701 35.58 -11.00 6.97
N GLU A 702 36.62 -10.29 7.39
CA GLU A 702 37.76 -10.84 8.16
C GLU A 702 37.61 -10.62 9.69
N THR A 703 36.48 -10.09 10.15
CA THR A 703 36.13 -9.81 11.56
C THR A 703 36.62 -10.87 12.54
N LYS A 704 36.38 -12.17 12.27
CA LYS A 704 36.81 -13.29 13.13
C LYS A 704 38.32 -13.48 13.28
N LYS A 705 39.14 -13.05 12.31
CA LYS A 705 40.61 -13.10 12.40
C LYS A 705 41.16 -11.92 13.17
N ILE A 706 40.50 -10.77 13.07
CA ILE A 706 40.89 -9.55 13.76
C ILE A 706 40.51 -9.63 15.25
N GLU A 707 39.37 -10.24 15.59
CA GLU A 707 38.99 -10.57 16.99
C GLU A 707 40.10 -11.33 17.75
N LYS A 708 40.69 -12.36 17.12
CA LYS A 708 41.78 -13.17 17.70
C LYS A 708 43.06 -12.38 18.00
N HIS A 709 43.30 -11.25 17.33
CA HIS A 709 44.47 -10.41 17.59
C HIS A 709 44.35 -9.64 18.92
N TRP A 710 43.11 -9.37 19.36
CA TRP A 710 42.82 -8.55 20.54
C TRP A 710 42.41 -9.34 21.78
N ASP A 711 42.23 -10.66 21.68
CA ASP A 711 42.05 -11.57 22.84
C ASP A 711 43.18 -11.45 23.88
N ASN A 712 44.35 -10.92 23.49
CA ASN A 712 45.52 -10.72 24.35
C ASN A 712 45.67 -9.29 24.91
N VAL A 713 44.76 -8.36 24.57
CA VAL A 713 44.76 -6.98 25.08
C VAL A 713 43.64 -6.82 26.10
N LYS A 714 43.94 -6.35 27.32
CA LYS A 714 42.91 -6.03 28.32
C LYS A 714 42.08 -4.83 27.88
N LEU A 715 41.05 -5.07 27.08
CA LEU A 715 40.04 -4.10 26.68
C LEU A 715 39.03 -3.87 27.82
N ASN A 716 38.53 -2.64 27.94
CA ASN A 716 37.35 -2.35 28.78
C ASN A 716 36.16 -3.19 28.27
N GLU A 717 35.34 -3.73 29.17
CA GLU A 717 34.24 -4.64 28.83
C GLU A 717 33.23 -4.00 27.86
N LEU A 718 32.89 -2.72 28.05
CA LEU A 718 31.99 -1.99 27.14
C LEU A 718 32.55 -1.88 25.72
N VAL A 719 33.87 -1.75 25.61
CA VAL A 719 34.58 -1.68 24.32
C VAL A 719 34.55 -3.04 23.60
N GLN A 720 34.61 -4.15 24.33
CA GLN A 720 34.45 -5.49 23.75
C GLN A 720 33.01 -5.76 23.30
N VAL A 721 32.02 -5.31 24.08
CA VAL A 721 30.60 -5.43 23.73
C VAL A 721 30.27 -4.57 22.50
N PHE A 722 30.85 -3.38 22.39
CA PHE A 722 30.75 -2.51 21.20
C PHE A 722 31.22 -3.22 19.93
N ILE A 723 32.38 -3.88 19.97
CA ILE A 723 32.93 -4.63 18.84
C ILE A 723 31.98 -5.74 18.38
N LYS A 724 31.43 -6.50 19.32
CA LYS A 724 30.51 -7.62 19.00
C LYS A 724 29.17 -7.16 18.44
N SER A 725 28.81 -5.90 18.65
CA SER A 725 27.55 -5.30 18.21
C SER A 725 27.63 -4.64 16.82
N ILE A 726 28.85 -4.45 16.29
CA ILE A 726 29.13 -4.03 14.91
C ILE A 726 29.32 -5.28 14.05
#